data_AF-A0A7S1U756-F1
#
_entry.id   AF-A0A7S1U756-F1
#
_cell.length_a   1.000
_cell.length_b   1.000
_cell.length_c   1.000
_cell.angle_alpha   90.00
_cell.angle_beta   90.00
_cell.angle_gamma   90.00
#
_symmetry.space_group_name_H-M   'P 1'
#
loop_
_entity.id
_entity.type
_entity.pdbx_description
1 polymer ?
#
loop_
_entity_poly.entity_id
_entity_poly.type
_entity_poly.pdbx_seq_one_letter_code
_entity_poly.pdbx_strand_id
1 'polypeptide(L)'
;SLRRSSSLNNLAAGSLNLPAGQAVAVENDIFMIDVLEFLRLMCENHYRPLQNYLRVQPDNMRSFNVINEVVGYLQELEWVLDLYSNTKLWNIDHSSIHVAYELIQCLIELVQGNYQNTACLSRPNLILGINDILCEHYPDTAWVDCIAQRAQISTKHVLPCTLQAESVLLLYSLLEGCHDESIHEAVLTNANLEAIGTYVARCESSFVTIWMQHRGRLAGQMIQTRLGFYNSTFSLESDSLNAAIRIANDERSSRKLLDIECSSEEQYHDRLRIEEHWTERISIAYKMLRLLMDAVIQHDFGMELEEEFVDDDEETQENALLTDLRNRFDGFMSRWEVRHASIEFLREGRLERIYFLKPPSCIASYRKRSVRESRASLKYRINCNLDNHSDKIQRFMFLGEQLLDEMEYVSRLQRSRINYIARYELELMNSTFLLAVIINALDFLHGAEDRDDPENHGVNLIYNISVALGLAHLVLSVLRLLAYTYNRGMQTMNKFYNTVRGQTVLNALARPDDIIVNDESKPATACFPVPLKTKSGKPLRFSSAVRKRFSRWLLRKVEVADDFSPNVSKWQRREARAWRFAIMLMSSKYNIFYLSISVLGNALALGGPAWSPIRNAIFTFNLLDVAFREKALDRVLGAVLLNRQALLETALLALVIMFIYGSLAYALFAEDFEVNDEPDTGCESLLGCIVTIFNYGLRLDEGIPSVMERPRNEFTLHNVGRHIFDISYFVVVTLLLLNMVAGIIIDSFAQLRDDTRITRTAMEGRCFICNIESGVFDQHSEGFDTHVARDHNMWAYVMIKKYLFERERTGLTGQELYLVRHFEERNYNFIPNGRALCLHGLENRIQGLGRQPGSMANSNYHSRLYSRLHPRAHIARKYL
;
A
#
# COMPACT_ATOMS: atom_id res chain seq x y z
N SER A 1 -20.47 -48.39 -26.15
CA SER A 1 -20.49 -48.46 -24.67
C SER A 1 -20.32 -49.90 -24.20
N LEU A 2 -19.24 -50.18 -23.45
CA LEU A 2 -19.01 -51.25 -22.45
C LEU A 2 -17.56 -51.74 -22.48
N ARG A 3 -16.84 -51.45 -21.38
CA ARG A 3 -15.48 -51.88 -20.98
C ARG A 3 -14.27 -51.09 -21.54
N ARG A 4 -14.07 -49.86 -21.03
CA ARG A 4 -12.74 -49.25 -20.84
C ARG A 4 -12.43 -48.86 -19.38
N SER A 5 -13.34 -49.11 -18.44
CA SER A 5 -13.38 -48.41 -17.15
C SER A 5 -12.93 -49.19 -15.91
N SER A 6 -12.10 -50.25 -15.99
CA SER A 6 -11.85 -51.07 -14.79
C SER A 6 -10.47 -51.69 -14.58
N SER A 7 -9.37 -51.17 -15.14
CA SER A 7 -8.04 -51.78 -14.88
C SER A 7 -6.86 -50.84 -14.60
N LEU A 8 -7.05 -49.53 -14.47
CA LEU A 8 -5.92 -48.61 -14.22
C LEU A 8 -5.53 -48.46 -12.73
N ASN A 9 -6.34 -48.94 -11.78
CA ASN A 9 -6.07 -48.81 -10.34
C ASN A 9 -4.92 -49.69 -9.80
N ASN A 10 -4.26 -50.51 -10.62
CA ASN A 10 -3.20 -51.43 -10.17
C ASN A 10 -1.79 -51.14 -10.73
N LEU A 11 -1.55 -49.97 -11.35
CA LEU A 11 -0.29 -49.67 -12.05
C LEU A 11 0.94 -49.45 -11.16
N ALA A 12 0.81 -49.43 -9.83
CA ALA A 12 1.95 -49.29 -8.92
C ALA A 12 2.55 -50.63 -8.44
N ALA A 13 1.99 -51.78 -8.85
CA ALA A 13 2.51 -53.08 -8.44
C ALA A 13 2.55 -54.07 -9.61
N GLY A 14 3.73 -54.20 -10.22
CA GLY A 14 4.24 -55.40 -10.89
C GLY A 14 3.34 -56.16 -11.88
N SER A 15 3.78 -56.19 -13.14
CA SER A 15 3.56 -57.30 -14.10
C SER A 15 2.11 -57.71 -14.34
N LEU A 16 1.43 -57.06 -15.29
CA LEU A 16 0.27 -57.64 -15.98
C LEU A 16 0.34 -57.31 -17.48
N ASN A 17 0.23 -58.36 -18.30
CA ASN A 17 0.25 -58.32 -19.76
C ASN A 17 -0.92 -57.48 -20.29
N LEU A 18 -0.63 -56.23 -20.70
CA LEU A 18 -1.52 -55.46 -21.56
C LEU A 18 -1.56 -56.12 -22.96
N PRO A 19 -2.74 -56.20 -23.61
CA PRO A 19 -2.79 -56.60 -25.01
C PRO A 19 -1.93 -55.63 -25.84
N ALA A 20 -1.13 -56.14 -26.78
CA ALA A 20 -0.06 -55.40 -27.46
C ALA A 20 -0.48 -54.02 -28.02
N GLY A 21 -1.72 -53.87 -28.51
CA GLY A 21 -2.23 -52.59 -29.01
C GLY A 21 -2.45 -51.51 -27.93
N GLN A 22 -2.77 -51.88 -26.68
CA GLN A 22 -2.89 -50.92 -25.57
C GLN A 22 -1.54 -50.49 -25.01
N ALA A 23 -0.53 -51.38 -25.03
CA ALA A 23 0.82 -51.02 -24.63
C ALA A 23 1.45 -50.00 -25.58
N VAL A 24 1.26 -50.18 -26.90
CA VAL A 24 1.77 -49.26 -27.93
C VAL A 24 1.10 -47.88 -27.88
N ALA A 25 -0.21 -47.82 -27.62
CA ALA A 25 -0.92 -46.54 -27.49
C ALA A 25 -0.40 -45.71 -26.30
N VAL A 26 -0.21 -46.35 -25.14
CA VAL A 26 0.32 -45.68 -23.93
C VAL A 26 1.77 -45.23 -24.12
N GLU A 27 2.59 -46.02 -24.81
CA GLU A 27 3.98 -45.67 -25.12
C GLU A 27 4.06 -44.46 -26.08
N ASN A 28 3.16 -44.39 -27.07
CA ASN A 28 3.04 -43.24 -27.96
C ASN A 28 2.56 -41.97 -27.23
N ASP A 29 1.60 -42.09 -26.32
CA ASP A 29 1.10 -40.95 -25.53
C ASP A 29 2.20 -40.36 -24.64
N ILE A 30 3.01 -41.22 -23.99
CA ILE A 30 4.16 -40.78 -23.16
C ILE A 30 5.21 -40.08 -24.04
N PHE A 31 5.54 -40.66 -25.20
CA PHE A 31 6.48 -40.04 -26.13
C PHE A 31 5.99 -38.68 -26.62
N MET A 32 4.71 -38.55 -26.97
CA MET A 32 4.14 -37.29 -27.40
C MET A 32 4.13 -36.25 -26.29
N ILE A 33 3.86 -36.64 -25.04
CA ILE A 33 4.00 -35.77 -23.87
C ILE A 33 5.43 -35.22 -23.78
N ASP A 34 6.45 -36.06 -23.88
CA ASP A 34 7.85 -35.63 -23.81
C ASP A 34 8.24 -34.69 -24.96
N VAL A 35 7.71 -34.91 -26.18
CA VAL A 35 7.91 -34.02 -27.34
C VAL A 35 7.27 -32.66 -27.09
N LEU A 36 6.04 -32.62 -26.57
CA LEU A 36 5.34 -31.38 -26.28
C LEU A 36 6.01 -30.61 -25.14
N GLU A 37 6.46 -31.32 -24.09
CA GLU A 37 7.23 -30.74 -23.00
C GLU A 37 8.54 -30.14 -23.51
N PHE A 38 9.24 -30.82 -24.41
CA PHE A 38 10.44 -30.29 -25.06
C PHE A 38 10.16 -28.99 -25.82
N LEU A 39 9.10 -28.96 -26.66
CA LEU A 39 8.71 -27.76 -27.40
C LEU A 39 8.31 -26.60 -26.47
N ARG A 40 7.61 -26.91 -25.38
CA ARG A 40 7.22 -25.95 -24.33
C ARG A 40 8.45 -25.34 -23.68
N LEU A 41 9.38 -26.17 -23.19
CA LEU A 41 10.61 -25.74 -22.51
C LEU A 41 11.55 -24.93 -23.43
N MET A 42 11.55 -25.21 -24.74
CA MET A 42 12.26 -24.40 -25.73
C MET A 42 11.75 -22.95 -25.77
N CYS A 43 10.44 -22.75 -25.56
CA CYS A 43 9.80 -21.44 -25.64
C CYS A 43 9.63 -20.73 -24.29
N GLU A 44 9.89 -21.44 -23.19
CA GLU A 44 9.75 -20.95 -21.81
C GLU A 44 10.52 -19.64 -21.58
N ASN A 45 9.99 -18.76 -20.73
CA ASN A 45 10.46 -17.38 -20.52
C ASN A 45 10.30 -16.45 -21.75
N HIS A 46 9.40 -16.81 -22.66
CA HIS A 46 8.99 -16.02 -23.82
C HIS A 46 10.15 -15.70 -24.77
N TYR A 47 10.93 -16.72 -25.15
CA TYR A 47 12.04 -16.56 -26.07
C TYR A 47 11.56 -16.36 -27.52
N ARG A 48 11.21 -15.10 -27.85
CA ARG A 48 10.64 -14.69 -29.14
C ARG A 48 11.35 -15.21 -30.39
N PRO A 49 12.70 -15.23 -30.49
CA PRO A 49 13.37 -15.73 -31.69
C PRO A 49 12.96 -17.17 -32.03
N LEU A 50 12.87 -18.05 -31.03
CA LEU A 50 12.52 -19.45 -31.26
C LEU A 50 11.02 -19.65 -31.43
N GLN A 51 10.19 -18.91 -30.68
CA GLN A 51 8.74 -18.89 -30.89
C GLN A 51 8.39 -18.50 -32.35
N ASN A 52 9.09 -17.51 -32.92
CA ASN A 52 8.91 -17.11 -34.31
C ASN A 52 9.49 -18.13 -35.29
N TYR A 53 10.65 -18.71 -34.95
CA TYR A 53 11.29 -19.71 -35.79
C TYR A 53 10.45 -20.98 -35.90
N LEU A 54 9.72 -21.41 -34.85
CA LEU A 54 8.80 -22.55 -34.92
C LEU A 54 7.62 -22.32 -35.86
N ARG A 55 7.27 -21.06 -36.16
CA ARG A 55 6.22 -20.70 -37.10
C ARG A 55 6.75 -20.57 -38.53
N VAL A 56 7.88 -19.88 -38.71
CA VAL A 56 8.50 -19.63 -40.02
C VAL A 56 10.01 -19.76 -39.93
N GLN A 57 10.62 -20.60 -40.79
CA GLN A 57 12.08 -20.75 -40.90
C GLN A 57 12.58 -20.11 -42.20
N PRO A 58 12.89 -18.78 -42.21
CA PRO A 58 13.21 -18.05 -43.44
C PRO A 58 14.51 -18.52 -44.11
N ASP A 59 15.42 -19.13 -43.34
CA ASP A 59 16.72 -19.59 -43.82
C ASP A 59 16.65 -20.96 -44.53
N ASN A 60 15.51 -21.64 -44.46
CA ASN A 60 15.29 -22.95 -45.08
C ASN A 60 14.55 -22.84 -46.42
N MET A 61 14.83 -23.76 -47.36
CA MET A 61 14.10 -23.83 -48.64
C MET A 61 12.59 -24.10 -48.47
N ARG A 62 12.22 -24.79 -47.39
CA ARG A 62 10.83 -25.08 -47.02
C ARG A 62 10.63 -24.74 -45.55
N SER A 63 9.57 -24.00 -45.27
CA SER A 63 9.13 -23.68 -43.91
C SER A 63 8.05 -24.65 -43.46
N PHE A 64 8.10 -25.06 -42.20
CA PHE A 64 7.09 -25.88 -41.51
C PHE A 64 6.51 -25.08 -40.36
N ASN A 65 5.20 -24.91 -40.35
CA ASN A 65 4.51 -24.16 -39.29
C ASN A 65 4.12 -25.13 -38.17
N VAL A 66 5.02 -25.36 -37.23
CA VAL A 66 4.83 -26.28 -36.10
C VAL A 66 3.60 -25.88 -35.28
N ILE A 67 3.34 -24.57 -35.14
CA ILE A 67 2.21 -24.04 -34.37
C ILE A 67 0.87 -24.54 -34.93
N ASN A 68 0.69 -24.49 -36.26
CA ASN A 68 -0.53 -24.99 -36.89
C ASN A 68 -0.67 -26.51 -36.75
N GLU A 69 0.43 -27.27 -36.79
CA GLU A 69 0.41 -28.72 -36.58
C GLU A 69 0.00 -29.08 -35.16
N VAL A 70 0.45 -28.33 -34.14
CA VAL A 70 0.03 -28.52 -32.74
C VAL A 70 -1.48 -28.28 -32.58
N VAL A 71 -2.03 -27.24 -33.22
CA VAL A 71 -3.48 -26.99 -33.22
C VAL A 71 -4.23 -28.09 -33.95
N GLY A 72 -3.76 -28.51 -35.13
CA GLY A 72 -4.37 -29.60 -35.88
C GLY A 72 -4.41 -30.89 -35.04
N TYR A 73 -3.33 -31.20 -34.33
CA TYR A 73 -3.28 -32.37 -33.46
C TYR A 73 -4.27 -32.30 -32.29
N LEU A 74 -4.49 -31.11 -31.70
CA LEU A 74 -5.53 -30.93 -30.68
C LEU A 74 -6.93 -31.24 -31.23
N GLN A 75 -7.26 -30.73 -32.42
CA GLN A 75 -8.57 -30.94 -33.05
C GLN A 75 -8.83 -32.42 -33.38
N GLU A 76 -7.80 -33.13 -33.86
CA GLU A 76 -7.88 -34.57 -34.13
C GLU A 76 -7.94 -35.41 -32.83
N LEU A 77 -7.42 -34.88 -31.72
CA LEU A 77 -7.47 -35.54 -30.41
C LEU A 77 -8.87 -35.45 -29.78
N GLU A 78 -9.58 -34.34 -29.98
CA GLU A 78 -10.90 -34.06 -29.38
C GLU A 78 -12.00 -35.02 -29.87
N TRP A 79 -12.06 -35.25 -31.19
CA TRP A 79 -13.18 -35.97 -31.81
C TRP A 79 -12.71 -37.16 -32.63
N VAL A 80 -13.24 -38.35 -32.32
CA VAL A 80 -13.05 -39.55 -33.14
C VAL A 80 -14.36 -39.90 -33.83
N LEU A 81 -14.29 -40.22 -35.12
CA LEU A 81 -15.44 -40.68 -35.89
C LEU A 81 -15.77 -42.13 -35.54
N ASP A 82 -16.97 -42.38 -35.03
CA ASP A 82 -17.48 -43.75 -34.89
C ASP A 82 -17.95 -44.26 -36.26
N LEU A 83 -17.22 -45.23 -36.81
CA LEU A 83 -17.49 -45.85 -38.10
C LEU A 83 -18.86 -46.55 -38.16
N TYR A 84 -19.47 -46.89 -37.03
CA TYR A 84 -20.77 -47.58 -36.98
C TYR A 84 -21.96 -46.62 -36.94
N SER A 85 -21.88 -45.56 -36.14
CA SER A 85 -22.96 -44.58 -36.01
C SER A 85 -22.80 -43.36 -36.93
N ASN A 86 -21.62 -43.21 -37.56
CA ASN A 86 -21.22 -42.02 -38.32
C ASN A 86 -21.37 -40.72 -37.50
N THR A 87 -21.21 -40.81 -36.18
CA THR A 87 -21.23 -39.67 -35.27
C THR A 87 -19.84 -39.39 -34.73
N LYS A 88 -19.56 -38.11 -34.45
CA LYS A 88 -18.34 -37.72 -33.74
C LYS A 88 -18.51 -38.06 -32.26
N LEU A 89 -17.59 -38.84 -31.72
CA LEU A 89 -17.52 -39.16 -30.31
C LEU A 89 -16.37 -38.38 -29.67
N TRP A 90 -16.62 -37.85 -28.49
CA TRP A 90 -15.59 -37.24 -27.66
C TRP A 90 -14.52 -38.27 -27.29
N ASN A 91 -13.26 -37.96 -27.55
CA ASN A 91 -12.14 -38.90 -27.46
C ASN A 91 -11.16 -38.58 -26.30
N ILE A 92 -11.34 -37.46 -25.60
CA ILE A 92 -10.53 -37.13 -24.42
C ILE A 92 -11.05 -37.88 -23.20
N ASP A 93 -10.35 -38.95 -22.82
CA ASP A 93 -10.61 -39.80 -21.65
C ASP A 93 -9.50 -39.68 -20.60
N HIS A 94 -9.55 -40.49 -19.53
CA HIS A 94 -8.55 -40.46 -18.46
C HIS A 94 -7.11 -40.77 -18.92
N SER A 95 -6.92 -41.43 -20.07
CA SER A 95 -5.59 -41.71 -20.61
C SER A 95 -5.09 -40.56 -21.49
N SER A 96 -5.93 -40.02 -22.37
CA SER A 96 -5.54 -38.98 -23.34
C SER A 96 -5.58 -37.55 -22.78
N ILE A 97 -6.22 -37.32 -21.62
CA ILE A 97 -6.30 -36.00 -20.97
C ILE A 97 -4.93 -35.37 -20.68
N HIS A 98 -3.91 -36.19 -20.42
CA HIS A 98 -2.55 -35.71 -20.18
C HIS A 98 -1.91 -35.12 -21.45
N VAL A 99 -2.15 -35.74 -22.60
CA VAL A 99 -1.70 -35.25 -23.90
C VAL A 99 -2.40 -33.93 -24.22
N ALA A 100 -3.73 -33.86 -24.03
CA ALA A 100 -4.50 -32.64 -24.25
C ALA A 100 -4.02 -31.48 -23.35
N TYR A 101 -3.70 -31.77 -22.09
CA TYR A 101 -3.16 -30.79 -21.16
C TYR A 101 -1.80 -30.26 -21.61
N GLU A 102 -0.85 -31.12 -21.97
CA GLU A 102 0.47 -30.69 -22.45
C GLU A 102 0.39 -29.95 -23.79
N LEU A 103 -0.58 -30.29 -24.65
CA LEU A 103 -0.85 -29.52 -25.88
C LEU A 103 -1.24 -28.09 -25.56
N ILE A 104 -2.18 -27.89 -24.63
CA ILE A 104 -2.62 -26.55 -24.23
C ILE A 104 -1.47 -25.79 -23.56
N GLN A 105 -0.69 -26.42 -22.67
CA GLN A 105 0.50 -25.80 -22.07
C GLN A 105 1.52 -25.35 -23.12
N CYS A 106 1.79 -26.18 -24.11
CA CYS A 106 2.68 -25.84 -25.22
C CYS A 106 2.15 -24.66 -26.03
N LEU A 107 0.85 -24.64 -26.37
CA LEU A 107 0.21 -23.53 -27.07
C LEU A 107 0.27 -22.21 -26.27
N ILE A 108 0.09 -22.26 -24.95
CA ILE A 108 0.23 -21.10 -24.07
C ILE A 108 1.63 -20.49 -24.20
N GLU A 109 2.69 -21.29 -24.05
CA GLU A 109 4.08 -20.80 -24.16
C GLU A 109 4.45 -20.31 -25.57
N LEU A 110 3.82 -20.85 -26.61
CA LEU A 110 4.02 -20.40 -27.99
C LEU A 110 3.41 -19.01 -28.26
N VAL A 111 2.31 -18.68 -27.58
CA VAL A 111 1.57 -17.41 -27.72
C VAL A 111 2.11 -16.33 -26.79
N GLN A 112 2.42 -16.67 -25.54
CA GLN A 112 2.71 -15.69 -24.51
C GLN A 112 3.88 -14.79 -24.89
N GLY A 113 3.61 -13.47 -24.89
CA GLY A 113 4.60 -12.44 -25.23
C GLY A 113 4.92 -12.30 -26.73
N ASN A 114 4.20 -12.99 -27.62
CA ASN A 114 4.41 -12.97 -29.06
C ASN A 114 3.10 -12.76 -29.86
N TYR A 115 2.81 -11.48 -30.15
CA TYR A 115 1.64 -11.03 -30.93
C TYR A 115 1.51 -11.71 -32.30
N GLN A 116 2.64 -12.07 -32.89
CA GLN A 116 2.71 -12.63 -34.22
C GLN A 116 2.17 -14.08 -34.21
N ASN A 117 2.48 -14.84 -33.18
CA ASN A 117 1.94 -16.19 -32.99
C ASN A 117 0.47 -16.12 -32.58
N THR A 118 0.09 -15.14 -31.74
CA THR A 118 -1.31 -14.84 -31.41
C THR A 118 -2.16 -14.71 -32.67
N ALA A 119 -1.79 -13.83 -33.61
CA ALA A 119 -2.53 -13.61 -34.85
C ALA A 119 -2.71 -14.89 -35.70
N CYS A 120 -1.77 -15.83 -35.63
CA CYS A 120 -1.87 -17.11 -36.34
C CYS A 120 -2.87 -18.08 -35.66
N LEU A 121 -3.01 -17.97 -34.34
CA LEU A 121 -3.78 -18.86 -33.48
C LEU A 121 -5.19 -18.35 -33.17
N SER A 122 -5.45 -17.05 -33.32
CA SER A 122 -6.79 -16.44 -33.19
C SER A 122 -7.80 -16.89 -34.25
N ARG A 123 -7.47 -17.89 -35.08
CA ARG A 123 -8.40 -18.47 -36.05
C ARG A 123 -9.55 -19.20 -35.33
N PRO A 124 -10.77 -19.21 -35.89
CA PRO A 124 -11.93 -19.85 -35.26
C PRO A 124 -11.67 -21.31 -34.85
N ASN A 125 -10.87 -22.04 -35.63
CA ASN A 125 -10.52 -23.44 -35.40
C ASN A 125 -10.04 -23.75 -33.97
N LEU A 126 -9.15 -22.91 -33.40
CA LEU A 126 -8.65 -23.14 -32.04
C LEU A 126 -9.72 -22.79 -30.99
N ILE A 127 -10.41 -21.66 -31.18
CA ILE A 127 -11.42 -21.18 -30.24
C ILE A 127 -12.60 -22.17 -30.15
N LEU A 128 -12.98 -22.77 -31.28
CA LEU A 128 -14.00 -23.82 -31.33
C LEU A 128 -13.56 -25.09 -30.59
N GLY A 129 -12.31 -25.55 -30.73
CA GLY A 129 -11.80 -26.69 -29.96
C GLY A 129 -11.80 -26.40 -28.44
N ILE A 130 -11.42 -25.18 -28.05
CA ILE A 130 -11.54 -24.72 -26.66
C ILE A 130 -12.99 -24.74 -26.18
N ASN A 131 -13.95 -24.31 -27.00
CA ASN A 131 -15.36 -24.39 -26.66
C ASN A 131 -15.81 -25.83 -26.42
N ASP A 132 -15.35 -26.77 -27.25
CA ASP A 132 -15.68 -28.20 -27.11
C ASP A 132 -15.17 -28.74 -25.74
N ILE A 133 -13.94 -28.39 -25.35
CA ILE A 133 -13.38 -28.74 -24.02
C ILE A 133 -14.19 -28.13 -22.86
N LEU A 134 -14.70 -26.90 -23.02
CA LEU A 134 -15.48 -26.22 -21.99
C LEU A 134 -16.93 -26.74 -21.89
N CYS A 135 -17.53 -27.16 -23.01
CA CYS A 135 -18.91 -27.62 -23.07
C CYS A 135 -19.08 -29.06 -22.55
N GLU A 136 -18.05 -29.90 -22.65
CA GLU A 136 -18.19 -31.32 -22.32
C GLU A 136 -18.41 -31.58 -20.81
N HIS A 137 -19.36 -32.47 -20.50
CA HIS A 137 -19.75 -32.79 -19.13
C HIS A 137 -18.94 -33.97 -18.56
N TYR A 138 -17.86 -33.65 -17.85
CA TYR A 138 -17.12 -34.64 -17.07
C TYR A 138 -17.89 -35.00 -15.78
N PRO A 139 -18.09 -36.31 -15.46
CA PRO A 139 -18.91 -36.73 -14.32
C PRO A 139 -18.42 -36.18 -12.97
N ASP A 140 -19.35 -35.63 -12.18
CA ASP A 140 -19.11 -34.88 -10.93
C ASP A 140 -18.38 -35.68 -9.82
N THR A 141 -18.40 -37.01 -9.86
CA THR A 141 -17.73 -37.87 -8.86
C THR A 141 -16.20 -37.69 -8.84
N ALA A 142 -15.61 -37.14 -9.90
CA ALA A 142 -14.17 -36.85 -9.97
C ALA A 142 -13.75 -35.55 -9.24
N TRP A 143 -14.68 -34.66 -8.90
CA TRP A 143 -14.36 -33.36 -8.29
C TRP A 143 -14.27 -33.38 -6.76
N VAL A 144 -14.96 -34.33 -6.10
CA VAL A 144 -14.94 -34.46 -4.62
C VAL A 144 -13.75 -35.31 -4.16
N ASP A 145 -13.38 -36.36 -4.90
CA ASP A 145 -12.17 -37.16 -4.64
C ASP A 145 -10.87 -36.36 -4.90
N CYS A 146 -10.96 -35.30 -5.69
CA CYS A 146 -9.92 -34.34 -6.05
C CYS A 146 -9.23 -33.69 -4.84
N ILE A 147 -9.98 -33.48 -3.75
CA ILE A 147 -9.51 -32.84 -2.52
C ILE A 147 -8.91 -33.87 -1.56
N ALA A 148 -9.45 -35.09 -1.52
CA ALA A 148 -9.02 -36.14 -0.60
C ALA A 148 -7.68 -36.79 -1.03
N GLN A 149 -7.40 -36.90 -2.34
CA GLN A 149 -6.24 -37.65 -2.83
C GLN A 149 -4.96 -36.82 -2.99
N ARG A 150 -5.03 -35.48 -3.07
CA ARG A 150 -3.83 -34.63 -3.23
C ARG A 150 -3.00 -34.48 -1.95
N ALA A 151 -3.57 -34.84 -0.79
CA ALA A 151 -2.84 -34.94 0.47
C ALA A 151 -1.92 -36.19 0.55
N GLN A 152 -2.02 -37.13 -0.41
CA GLN A 152 -1.28 -38.40 -0.33
C GLN A 152 -0.62 -38.88 -1.64
N ILE A 153 -0.91 -38.29 -2.81
CA ILE A 153 -0.35 -38.78 -4.09
C ILE A 153 0.67 -37.80 -4.67
N SER A 154 1.92 -38.19 -4.52
CA SER A 154 3.04 -37.79 -5.37
C SER A 154 2.76 -38.23 -6.83
N THR A 155 2.86 -37.28 -7.77
CA THR A 155 2.90 -37.41 -9.25
C THR A 155 1.60 -37.29 -10.09
N LYS A 156 1.60 -36.27 -10.96
CA LYS A 156 1.10 -36.22 -12.36
C LYS A 156 -0.37 -36.48 -12.75
N HIS A 157 -1.36 -36.71 -11.87
CA HIS A 157 -2.76 -36.84 -12.36
C HIS A 157 -3.38 -35.49 -12.81
N VAL A 158 -3.73 -35.38 -14.10
CA VAL A 158 -4.43 -34.23 -14.69
C VAL A 158 -5.94 -34.47 -14.58
N LEU A 159 -6.65 -33.45 -14.11
CA LEU A 159 -8.10 -33.49 -13.93
C LEU A 159 -8.80 -32.67 -15.03
N PRO A 160 -10.04 -33.01 -15.40
CA PRO A 160 -10.80 -32.23 -16.40
C PRO A 160 -10.94 -30.76 -16.05
N CYS A 161 -11.14 -30.46 -14.76
CA CYS A 161 -11.18 -29.08 -14.26
C CYS A 161 -9.89 -28.29 -14.52
N THR A 162 -8.76 -28.99 -14.56
CA THR A 162 -7.44 -28.41 -14.82
C THR A 162 -7.29 -28.14 -16.31
N LEU A 163 -7.66 -29.09 -17.17
CA LEU A 163 -7.70 -28.87 -18.62
C LEU A 163 -8.58 -27.67 -18.99
N GLN A 164 -9.78 -27.58 -18.42
CA GLN A 164 -10.69 -26.44 -18.62
C GLN A 164 -10.08 -25.11 -18.15
N ALA A 165 -9.37 -25.11 -17.02
CA ALA A 165 -8.69 -23.91 -16.51
C ALA A 165 -7.56 -23.45 -17.44
N GLU A 166 -6.74 -24.37 -17.92
CA GLU A 166 -5.67 -24.05 -18.88
C GLU A 166 -6.24 -23.59 -20.22
N SER A 167 -7.40 -24.11 -20.63
CA SER A 167 -8.09 -23.65 -21.85
C SER A 167 -8.53 -22.19 -21.72
N VAL A 168 -9.05 -21.79 -20.55
CA VAL A 168 -9.36 -20.37 -20.25
C VAL A 168 -8.08 -19.53 -20.17
N LEU A 169 -6.98 -20.08 -19.65
CA LEU A 169 -5.68 -19.40 -19.63
C LEU A 169 -5.11 -19.20 -21.05
N LEU A 170 -5.33 -20.14 -21.97
CA LEU A 170 -4.97 -20.00 -23.37
C LEU A 170 -5.77 -18.87 -24.04
N LEU A 171 -7.08 -18.80 -23.82
CA LEU A 171 -7.90 -17.67 -24.27
C LEU A 171 -7.40 -16.35 -23.70
N TYR A 172 -7.12 -16.29 -22.39
CA TYR A 172 -6.51 -15.10 -21.78
C TYR A 172 -5.17 -14.73 -22.42
N SER A 173 -4.30 -15.71 -22.68
CA SER A 173 -2.97 -15.50 -23.28
C SER A 173 -3.05 -14.99 -24.72
N LEU A 174 -4.13 -15.30 -25.45
CA LEU A 174 -4.38 -14.72 -26.78
C LEU A 174 -4.76 -13.23 -26.70
N LEU A 175 -5.42 -12.81 -25.62
CA LEU A 175 -5.84 -11.42 -25.42
C LEU A 175 -4.76 -10.56 -24.75
N GLU A 176 -3.93 -11.17 -23.91
CA GLU A 176 -2.94 -10.46 -23.10
C GLU A 176 -1.90 -9.73 -23.98
N GLY A 177 -1.86 -8.40 -23.87
CA GLY A 177 -0.93 -7.58 -24.63
C GLY A 177 -1.20 -7.56 -26.13
N CYS A 178 -2.40 -7.99 -26.56
CA CYS A 178 -2.85 -7.86 -27.93
C CYS A 178 -3.24 -6.42 -28.23
N HIS A 179 -2.77 -5.90 -29.37
CA HIS A 179 -3.14 -4.57 -29.89
C HIS A 179 -4.03 -4.65 -31.13
N ASP A 180 -4.28 -5.85 -31.62
CA ASP A 180 -5.08 -6.07 -32.81
C ASP A 180 -6.53 -6.30 -32.39
N GLU A 181 -7.40 -5.34 -32.70
CA GLU A 181 -8.82 -5.38 -32.36
C GLU A 181 -9.52 -6.58 -33.01
N SER A 182 -9.08 -6.99 -34.20
CA SER A 182 -9.63 -8.17 -34.90
C SER A 182 -9.47 -9.47 -34.10
N ILE A 183 -8.46 -9.56 -33.22
CA ILE A 183 -8.24 -10.73 -32.36
C ILE A 183 -9.20 -10.70 -31.18
N HIS A 184 -9.43 -9.53 -30.58
CA HIS A 184 -10.43 -9.37 -29.52
C HIS A 184 -11.82 -9.72 -30.07
N GLU A 185 -12.17 -9.21 -31.25
CA GLU A 185 -13.41 -9.52 -31.95
C GLU A 185 -13.52 -11.02 -32.29
N ALA A 186 -12.47 -11.65 -32.80
CA ALA A 186 -12.48 -13.07 -33.10
C ALA A 186 -12.75 -13.94 -31.86
N VAL A 187 -12.20 -13.57 -30.70
CA VAL A 187 -12.50 -14.26 -29.43
C VAL A 187 -13.92 -13.96 -28.96
N LEU A 188 -14.37 -12.70 -29.02
CA LEU A 188 -15.72 -12.30 -28.64
C LEU A 188 -16.81 -13.03 -29.43
N THR A 189 -16.63 -13.12 -30.75
CA THR A 189 -17.63 -13.70 -31.66
C THR A 189 -17.64 -15.21 -31.63
N ASN A 190 -16.47 -15.86 -31.46
CA ASN A 190 -16.38 -17.32 -31.55
C ASN A 190 -16.36 -18.04 -30.20
N ALA A 191 -16.03 -17.38 -29.08
CA ALA A 191 -16.01 -18.03 -27.78
C ALA A 191 -17.43 -18.25 -27.23
N ASN A 192 -17.67 -19.45 -26.67
CA ASN A 192 -18.95 -19.76 -26.05
C ASN A 192 -19.04 -19.15 -24.64
N LEU A 193 -19.67 -17.97 -24.56
CA LEU A 193 -19.86 -17.23 -23.30
C LEU A 193 -20.71 -18.00 -22.27
N GLU A 194 -21.62 -18.87 -22.70
CA GLU A 194 -22.43 -19.70 -21.80
C GLU A 194 -21.59 -20.81 -21.14
N ALA A 195 -20.71 -21.45 -21.92
CA ALA A 195 -19.77 -22.43 -21.40
C ALA A 195 -18.79 -21.79 -20.39
N ILE A 196 -18.27 -20.60 -20.71
CA ILE A 196 -17.43 -19.82 -19.79
C ILE A 196 -18.21 -19.44 -18.52
N GLY A 197 -19.47 -19.01 -18.65
CA GLY A 197 -20.34 -18.71 -17.51
C GLY A 197 -20.56 -19.91 -16.60
N THR A 198 -20.79 -21.08 -17.19
CA THR A 198 -20.96 -22.34 -16.46
C THR A 198 -19.68 -22.77 -15.75
N TYR A 199 -18.53 -22.62 -16.41
CA TYR A 199 -17.21 -22.85 -15.80
C TYR A 199 -16.99 -21.95 -14.58
N VAL A 200 -17.21 -20.63 -14.73
CA VAL A 200 -17.02 -19.65 -13.65
C VAL A 200 -17.96 -19.94 -12.47
N ALA A 201 -19.24 -20.21 -12.74
CA ALA A 201 -20.23 -20.53 -11.72
C ALA A 201 -19.84 -21.81 -10.94
N ARG A 202 -19.30 -22.82 -11.64
CA ARG A 202 -18.80 -24.06 -11.01
C ARG A 202 -17.60 -23.77 -10.10
N CYS A 203 -16.63 -22.99 -10.57
CA CYS A 203 -15.49 -22.57 -9.77
C CYS A 203 -15.90 -21.79 -8.51
N GLU A 204 -16.84 -20.85 -8.62
CA GLU A 204 -17.35 -20.10 -7.46
C GLU A 204 -18.08 -21.02 -6.46
N SER A 205 -18.91 -21.95 -6.95
CA SER A 205 -19.62 -22.92 -6.10
C SER A 205 -18.66 -23.84 -5.34
N SER A 206 -17.64 -24.36 -6.02
CA SER A 206 -16.58 -25.17 -5.40
C SER A 206 -15.79 -24.37 -4.36
N PHE A 207 -15.42 -23.13 -4.69
CA PHE A 207 -14.73 -22.23 -3.75
C PHE A 207 -15.54 -22.01 -2.48
N VAL A 208 -16.84 -21.70 -2.60
CA VAL A 208 -17.73 -21.44 -1.46
C VAL A 208 -17.95 -22.70 -0.63
N THR A 209 -18.19 -23.84 -1.26
CA THR A 209 -18.47 -25.12 -0.57
C THR A 209 -17.30 -25.56 0.30
N ILE A 210 -16.07 -25.51 -0.24
CA ILE A 210 -14.85 -25.84 0.49
C ILE A 210 -14.64 -24.84 1.64
N TRP A 211 -14.88 -23.56 1.39
CA TRP A 211 -14.76 -22.53 2.41
C TRP A 211 -15.74 -22.76 3.58
N MET A 212 -16.99 -23.15 3.28
CA MET A 212 -18.03 -23.48 4.27
C MET A 212 -17.69 -24.72 5.10
N GLN A 213 -17.16 -25.77 4.45
CA GLN A 213 -16.78 -27.02 5.11
C GLN A 213 -15.62 -26.81 6.12
N HIS A 214 -14.70 -25.88 5.85
CA HIS A 214 -13.47 -25.75 6.65
C HIS A 214 -13.44 -24.58 7.66
N ARG A 215 -14.27 -23.54 7.53
CA ARG A 215 -14.31 -22.40 8.48
C ARG A 215 -15.58 -22.31 9.35
N GLY A 216 -16.48 -23.28 9.23
CA GLY A 216 -17.73 -23.37 10.01
C GLY A 216 -18.90 -22.56 9.42
N ARG A 217 -20.13 -23.06 9.64
CA ARG A 217 -21.39 -22.55 9.07
C ARG A 217 -21.63 -21.05 9.22
N LEU A 218 -21.28 -20.45 10.37
CA LEU A 218 -21.54 -19.03 10.68
C LEU A 218 -20.74 -18.06 9.80
N ALA A 219 -19.50 -18.40 9.49
CA ALA A 219 -18.66 -17.56 8.62
C ALA A 219 -19.11 -17.70 7.15
N GLY A 220 -19.59 -18.89 6.77
CA GLY A 220 -20.06 -19.21 5.42
C GLY A 220 -21.36 -18.49 5.08
N GLN A 221 -22.29 -18.45 6.03
CA GLN A 221 -23.52 -17.68 5.94
C GLN A 221 -23.24 -16.17 5.83
N MET A 222 -22.30 -15.63 6.62
CA MET A 222 -21.89 -14.22 6.53
C MET A 222 -21.27 -13.84 5.18
N ILE A 223 -20.53 -14.75 4.54
CA ILE A 223 -19.97 -14.53 3.21
C ILE A 223 -21.04 -14.69 2.12
N GLN A 224 -21.97 -15.64 2.24
CA GLN A 224 -23.16 -15.69 1.37
C GLN A 224 -23.93 -14.37 1.40
N THR A 225 -24.06 -13.74 2.58
CA THR A 225 -24.69 -12.41 2.70
C THR A 225 -23.82 -11.28 2.13
N ARG A 226 -22.49 -11.37 2.23
CA ARG A 226 -21.55 -10.34 1.74
C ARG A 226 -21.25 -10.40 0.25
N LEU A 227 -21.28 -11.60 -0.34
CA LEU A 227 -21.09 -11.86 -1.77
C LEU A 227 -22.42 -11.86 -2.53
N GLY A 228 -23.56 -11.64 -1.87
CA GLY A 228 -24.84 -11.45 -2.54
C GLY A 228 -25.39 -12.68 -3.27
N PHE A 229 -25.04 -13.90 -2.84
CA PHE A 229 -25.52 -15.15 -3.44
C PHE A 229 -27.03 -15.41 -3.30
N TYR A 230 -27.80 -14.47 -2.75
CA TYR A 230 -29.21 -14.69 -2.43
C TYR A 230 -30.19 -14.36 -3.55
N ASN A 231 -29.85 -13.57 -4.58
CA ASN A 231 -30.83 -13.12 -5.58
C ASN A 231 -30.17 -12.69 -6.91
N SER A 232 -29.56 -13.62 -7.65
CA SER A 232 -29.35 -13.40 -9.09
C SER A 232 -29.99 -14.55 -9.87
N THR A 233 -31.04 -14.19 -10.58
CA THR A 233 -31.76 -14.97 -11.58
C THR A 233 -30.83 -15.39 -12.71
N PHE A 234 -29.99 -16.40 -12.49
CA PHE A 234 -29.55 -17.26 -13.57
C PHE A 234 -30.56 -18.41 -13.60
N SER A 235 -31.52 -18.34 -14.52
CA SER A 235 -32.54 -19.37 -14.72
C SER A 235 -31.96 -20.60 -15.43
N LEU A 236 -30.84 -21.12 -14.94
CA LEU A 236 -30.52 -22.53 -15.13
C LEU A 236 -31.00 -23.23 -13.87
N GLU A 237 -32.13 -23.93 -14.02
CA GLU A 237 -32.56 -24.99 -13.12
C GLU A 237 -31.46 -26.08 -13.07
N SER A 238 -30.34 -25.79 -12.43
CA SER A 238 -29.33 -26.79 -12.14
C SER A 238 -29.70 -27.35 -10.77
N ASP A 239 -30.36 -28.50 -10.80
CA ASP A 239 -30.60 -29.34 -9.62
C ASP A 239 -29.31 -29.57 -8.82
N SER A 240 -28.13 -29.42 -9.43
CA SER A 240 -26.81 -29.47 -8.80
C SER A 240 -26.50 -28.32 -7.83
N LEU A 241 -26.91 -27.07 -8.08
CA LEU A 241 -26.73 -25.97 -7.11
C LEU A 241 -27.64 -26.15 -5.90
N ASN A 242 -28.91 -26.50 -6.16
CA ASN A 242 -29.87 -26.81 -5.10
C ASN A 242 -29.55 -28.13 -4.38
N ALA A 243 -28.92 -29.10 -5.03
CA ALA A 243 -28.43 -30.33 -4.42
C ALA A 243 -27.18 -30.07 -3.56
N ALA A 244 -26.23 -29.25 -4.02
CA ALA A 244 -25.08 -28.85 -3.23
C ALA A 244 -25.50 -28.07 -1.97
N ILE A 245 -26.49 -27.17 -2.08
CA ILE A 245 -27.10 -26.48 -0.95
C ILE A 245 -27.85 -27.47 -0.02
N ARG A 246 -28.58 -28.45 -0.56
CA ARG A 246 -29.25 -29.50 0.23
C ARG A 246 -28.27 -30.42 0.97
N ILE A 247 -27.16 -30.81 0.32
CA ILE A 247 -26.08 -31.62 0.90
C ILE A 247 -25.36 -30.82 2.00
N ALA A 248 -25.11 -29.53 1.79
CA ALA A 248 -24.55 -28.64 2.81
C ALA A 248 -25.51 -28.41 4.00
N ASN A 249 -26.81 -28.55 3.79
CA ASN A 249 -27.84 -28.43 4.83
C ASN A 249 -28.07 -29.71 5.63
N ASP A 250 -27.62 -30.89 5.16
CA ASP A 250 -27.81 -32.15 5.88
C ASP A 250 -26.95 -32.22 7.17
N GLU A 251 -27.65 -32.15 8.31
CA GLU A 251 -27.06 -32.04 9.66
C GLU A 251 -26.31 -33.29 10.12
N ARG A 252 -26.62 -34.46 9.55
CA ARG A 252 -26.21 -35.76 10.12
C ARG A 252 -24.83 -36.22 9.67
N SER A 253 -24.41 -35.85 8.47
CA SER A 253 -23.09 -36.18 7.90
C SER A 253 -22.00 -35.19 8.34
N SER A 254 -22.40 -33.92 8.56
CA SER A 254 -21.50 -32.84 8.97
C SER A 254 -20.97 -32.99 10.40
N ARG A 255 -21.78 -33.51 11.34
CA ARG A 255 -21.37 -33.68 12.75
C ARG A 255 -20.30 -34.75 12.97
N LYS A 256 -20.23 -35.79 12.13
CA LYS A 256 -19.18 -36.84 12.27
C LYS A 256 -17.82 -36.42 11.72
N LEU A 257 -17.75 -35.34 10.93
CA LEU A 257 -16.49 -34.78 10.39
C LEU A 257 -16.01 -33.53 11.16
N LEU A 258 -16.87 -32.92 11.98
CA LEU A 258 -16.57 -31.73 12.78
C LEU A 258 -15.87 -32.01 14.12
N ASP A 259 -15.85 -33.26 14.58
CA ASP A 259 -15.22 -33.65 15.87
C ASP A 259 -13.72 -33.97 15.77
N ILE A 260 -13.08 -33.75 14.62
CA ILE A 260 -11.62 -33.78 14.53
C ILE A 260 -11.09 -32.38 14.84
N GLU A 261 -10.91 -32.11 16.14
CA GLU A 261 -10.13 -30.96 16.61
C GLU A 261 -8.77 -30.93 15.89
N CYS A 262 -8.61 -29.94 15.02
CA CYS A 262 -7.49 -29.79 14.09
C CYS A 262 -6.20 -29.48 14.86
N SER A 263 -5.31 -30.47 14.94
CA SER A 263 -4.13 -30.47 15.82
C SER A 263 -2.77 -30.45 15.09
N SER A 264 -2.71 -30.48 13.74
CA SER A 264 -1.43 -30.50 12.99
C SER A 264 -1.24 -29.29 12.05
N GLU A 265 0.01 -28.81 11.94
CA GLU A 265 0.47 -27.74 11.02
C GLU A 265 0.25 -28.13 9.53
N GLU A 266 0.30 -29.42 9.23
CA GLU A 266 0.23 -29.98 7.87
C GLU A 266 -1.14 -29.73 7.21
N GLN A 267 -2.24 -29.95 7.94
CA GLN A 267 -3.61 -29.65 7.46
C GLN A 267 -3.88 -28.15 7.26
N TYR A 268 -3.10 -27.25 7.88
CA TYR A 268 -3.21 -25.81 7.62
C TYR A 268 -2.61 -25.40 6.28
N HIS A 269 -1.49 -26.00 5.89
CA HIS A 269 -0.84 -25.75 4.62
C HIS A 269 -1.66 -26.26 3.43
N ASP A 270 -2.29 -27.43 3.56
CA ASP A 270 -3.15 -27.97 2.51
C ASP A 270 -4.40 -27.11 2.29
N ARG A 271 -4.97 -26.53 3.35
CA ARG A 271 -6.09 -25.58 3.27
C ARG A 271 -5.73 -24.32 2.47
N LEU A 272 -4.55 -23.74 2.72
CA LEU A 272 -4.08 -22.54 2.01
C LEU A 272 -3.86 -22.82 0.53
N ARG A 273 -3.25 -23.97 0.20
CA ARG A 273 -3.01 -24.39 -1.18
C ARG A 273 -4.30 -24.54 -1.98
N ILE A 274 -5.35 -25.11 -1.39
CA ILE A 274 -6.65 -25.27 -2.06
C ILE A 274 -7.32 -23.90 -2.28
N GLU A 275 -7.30 -22.99 -1.29
CA GLU A 275 -7.86 -21.65 -1.42
C GLU A 275 -7.13 -20.84 -2.51
N GLU A 276 -5.80 -20.92 -2.56
CA GLU A 276 -4.96 -20.30 -3.59
C GLU A 276 -5.27 -20.84 -4.98
N HIS A 277 -5.38 -22.16 -5.12
CA HIS A 277 -5.63 -22.83 -6.39
C HIS A 277 -6.91 -22.37 -7.09
N TRP A 278 -8.04 -22.32 -6.38
CA TRP A 278 -9.29 -21.84 -6.97
C TRP A 278 -9.32 -20.34 -7.18
N THR A 279 -8.64 -19.58 -6.31
CA THR A 279 -8.54 -18.13 -6.45
C THR A 279 -7.79 -17.77 -7.75
N GLU A 280 -6.73 -18.50 -8.09
CA GLU A 280 -5.97 -18.28 -9.33
C GLU A 280 -6.82 -18.53 -10.58
N ARG A 281 -7.56 -19.65 -10.63
CA ARG A 281 -8.45 -19.99 -11.76
C ARG A 281 -9.53 -18.95 -11.98
N ILE A 282 -10.20 -18.53 -10.91
CA ILE A 282 -11.23 -17.49 -10.98
C ILE A 282 -10.59 -16.14 -11.36
N SER A 283 -9.37 -15.88 -10.90
CA SER A 283 -8.62 -14.68 -11.28
C SER A 283 -8.36 -14.66 -12.78
N ILE A 284 -7.89 -15.76 -13.39
CA ILE A 284 -7.64 -15.83 -14.84
C ILE A 284 -8.92 -15.55 -15.63
N ALA A 285 -10.05 -16.18 -15.27
CA ALA A 285 -11.33 -15.93 -15.91
C ALA A 285 -11.78 -14.47 -15.77
N TYR A 286 -11.59 -13.86 -14.59
CA TYR A 286 -11.85 -12.44 -14.37
C TYR A 286 -10.98 -11.54 -15.24
N LYS A 287 -9.66 -11.80 -15.32
CA LYS A 287 -8.73 -11.02 -16.15
C LYS A 287 -9.12 -11.08 -17.63
N MET A 288 -9.46 -12.27 -18.13
CA MET A 288 -9.91 -12.50 -19.51
C MET A 288 -11.19 -11.72 -19.82
N LEU A 289 -12.25 -11.93 -19.02
CA LEU A 289 -13.53 -11.26 -19.21
C LEU A 289 -13.36 -9.73 -19.11
N ARG A 290 -12.48 -9.25 -18.23
CA ARG A 290 -12.24 -7.81 -18.11
C ARG A 290 -11.52 -7.22 -19.32
N LEU A 291 -10.53 -7.91 -19.87
CA LEU A 291 -9.88 -7.49 -21.12
C LEU A 291 -10.88 -7.41 -22.26
N LEU A 292 -11.77 -8.39 -22.37
CA LEU A 292 -12.84 -8.39 -23.37
C LEU A 292 -13.80 -7.22 -23.20
N MET A 293 -14.26 -6.94 -21.97
CA MET A 293 -15.14 -5.79 -21.70
C MET A 293 -14.46 -4.46 -22.01
N ASP A 294 -13.19 -4.29 -21.62
CA ASP A 294 -12.45 -3.05 -21.86
C ASP A 294 -12.13 -2.87 -23.36
N ALA A 295 -11.95 -3.96 -24.13
CA ALA A 295 -11.77 -3.89 -25.59
C ALA A 295 -13.02 -3.36 -26.31
N VAL A 296 -14.22 -3.82 -25.91
CA VAL A 296 -15.48 -3.33 -26.51
C VAL A 296 -15.71 -1.85 -26.14
N ILE A 297 -15.45 -1.44 -24.89
CA ILE A 297 -15.59 -0.03 -24.47
C ILE A 297 -14.66 0.91 -25.24
N GLN A 298 -13.44 0.46 -25.58
CA GLN A 298 -12.51 1.27 -26.37
C GLN A 298 -12.99 1.48 -27.81
N HIS A 299 -13.73 0.53 -28.36
CA HIS A 299 -14.33 0.62 -29.69
C HIS A 299 -15.51 1.61 -29.71
N ASP A 300 -16.41 1.54 -28.72
CA ASP A 300 -17.55 2.47 -28.57
C ASP A 300 -17.10 3.94 -28.47
N PHE A 301 -16.07 4.25 -27.67
CA PHE A 301 -15.52 5.61 -27.55
C PHE A 301 -14.77 6.09 -28.80
N GLY A 302 -14.30 5.16 -29.65
CA GLY A 302 -13.72 5.46 -30.95
C GLY A 302 -14.77 5.99 -31.92
N MET A 303 -15.96 5.38 -31.92
CA MET A 303 -17.08 5.74 -32.80
C MET A 303 -17.82 7.01 -32.36
N GLU A 304 -18.06 7.24 -31.06
CA GLU A 304 -18.73 8.47 -30.58
C GLU A 304 -17.94 9.76 -30.92
N LEU A 305 -16.63 9.67 -31.14
CA LEU A 305 -15.79 10.82 -31.54
C LEU A 305 -15.66 11.00 -33.06
N GLU A 306 -16.16 10.03 -33.84
CA GLU A 306 -16.26 10.01 -35.31
C GLU A 306 -17.69 10.28 -35.81
N GLU A 307 -18.52 10.99 -35.03
CA GLU A 307 -19.78 11.60 -35.48
C GLU A 307 -19.54 12.64 -36.60
N GLU A 308 -19.27 12.15 -37.81
CA GLU A 308 -19.65 12.82 -39.04
C GLU A 308 -19.99 11.82 -40.17
N PHE A 309 -19.60 10.54 -40.09
CA PHE A 309 -19.94 9.53 -41.13
C PHE A 309 -19.81 8.07 -40.61
N VAL A 310 -20.82 7.50 -39.94
CA VAL A 310 -20.96 6.03 -39.76
C VAL A 310 -22.44 5.66 -39.94
N ASP A 311 -22.71 4.57 -40.66
CA ASP A 311 -24.05 4.03 -40.93
C ASP A 311 -24.69 3.44 -39.65
N ASP A 312 -25.98 3.72 -39.42
CA ASP A 312 -26.77 3.38 -38.22
C ASP A 312 -26.83 1.86 -37.87
N ASP A 313 -26.38 0.95 -38.75
CA ASP A 313 -26.56 -0.50 -38.59
C ASP A 313 -25.45 -1.20 -37.78
N GLU A 314 -24.18 -0.73 -37.81
CA GLU A 314 -23.05 -1.35 -37.08
C GLU A 314 -23.08 -1.00 -35.57
N GLU A 315 -23.54 0.20 -35.21
CA GLU A 315 -23.66 0.67 -33.82
C GLU A 315 -24.62 -0.20 -32.98
N THR A 316 -25.60 -0.85 -33.63
CA THR A 316 -26.57 -1.73 -32.96
C THR A 316 -26.02 -3.09 -32.53
N GLN A 317 -25.01 -3.63 -33.21
CA GLN A 317 -24.53 -5.00 -32.95
C GLN A 317 -23.47 -5.06 -31.83
N GLU A 318 -22.57 -4.08 -31.77
CA GLU A 318 -21.52 -4.00 -30.73
C GLU A 318 -22.10 -3.65 -29.35
N ASN A 319 -23.02 -2.69 -29.30
CA ASN A 319 -23.77 -2.36 -28.08
C ASN A 319 -24.56 -3.57 -27.54
N ALA A 320 -25.05 -4.46 -28.41
CA ALA A 320 -25.74 -5.68 -28.01
C ALA A 320 -24.78 -6.71 -27.38
N LEU A 321 -23.59 -6.89 -27.94
CA LEU A 321 -22.54 -7.78 -27.41
C LEU A 321 -22.01 -7.31 -26.04
N LEU A 322 -21.73 -6.01 -25.90
CA LEU A 322 -21.33 -5.42 -24.62
C LEU A 322 -22.43 -5.64 -23.56
N THR A 323 -23.68 -5.37 -23.93
CA THR A 323 -24.84 -5.52 -23.06
C THR A 323 -25.04 -6.98 -22.64
N ASP A 324 -24.86 -7.93 -23.56
CA ASP A 324 -24.94 -9.37 -23.26
C ASP A 324 -23.83 -9.81 -22.29
N LEU A 325 -22.58 -9.46 -22.56
CA LEU A 325 -21.44 -9.74 -21.68
C LEU A 325 -21.65 -9.15 -20.27
N ARG A 326 -22.05 -7.88 -20.20
CA ARG A 326 -22.30 -7.19 -18.94
C ARG A 326 -23.45 -7.85 -18.20
N ASN A 327 -24.59 -8.09 -18.85
CA ASN A 327 -25.75 -8.71 -18.20
C ASN A 327 -25.44 -10.12 -17.66
N ARG A 328 -24.64 -10.92 -18.40
CA ARG A 328 -24.25 -12.27 -17.96
C ARG A 328 -23.28 -12.26 -16.78
N PHE A 329 -22.30 -11.35 -16.79
CA PHE A 329 -21.17 -11.41 -15.86
C PHE A 329 -21.11 -10.30 -14.81
N ASP A 330 -21.99 -9.29 -14.80
CA ASP A 330 -21.93 -8.14 -13.87
C ASP A 330 -21.90 -8.57 -12.39
N GLY A 331 -22.71 -9.57 -12.03
CA GLY A 331 -22.69 -10.14 -10.69
C GLY A 331 -21.33 -10.77 -10.32
N PHE A 332 -20.71 -11.48 -11.26
CA PHE A 332 -19.37 -12.05 -11.08
C PHE A 332 -18.30 -10.95 -10.98
N MET A 333 -18.34 -9.97 -11.90
CA MET A 333 -17.36 -8.90 -11.98
C MET A 333 -17.37 -8.04 -10.71
N SER A 334 -18.54 -7.63 -10.23
CA SER A 334 -18.69 -6.81 -9.01
C SER A 334 -18.17 -7.50 -7.74
N ARG A 335 -18.33 -8.83 -7.63
CA ARG A 335 -17.78 -9.62 -6.51
C ARG A 335 -16.25 -9.62 -6.51
N TRP A 336 -15.64 -9.78 -7.68
CA TRP A 336 -14.20 -9.99 -7.82
C TRP A 336 -13.38 -8.71 -8.05
N GLU A 337 -14.01 -7.60 -8.41
CA GLU A 337 -13.37 -6.28 -8.57
C GLU A 337 -12.65 -5.82 -7.30
N VAL A 338 -13.19 -6.13 -6.11
CA VAL A 338 -12.55 -5.75 -4.84
C VAL A 338 -11.19 -6.44 -4.65
N ARG A 339 -11.04 -7.67 -5.16
CA ARG A 339 -9.80 -8.48 -5.05
C ARG A 339 -8.82 -8.21 -6.17
N HIS A 340 -9.25 -7.64 -7.29
CA HIS A 340 -8.38 -7.33 -8.43
C HIS A 340 -8.02 -5.85 -8.49
N ALA A 341 -6.89 -5.54 -9.12
CA ALA A 341 -6.49 -4.20 -9.52
C ALA A 341 -5.96 -4.25 -10.95
N SER A 342 -5.97 -3.10 -11.60
CA SER A 342 -5.33 -2.87 -12.89
C SER A 342 -4.22 -1.82 -12.74
N ILE A 343 -3.26 -1.88 -13.66
CA ILE A 343 -2.37 -0.75 -13.96
C ILE A 343 -2.23 -0.60 -15.47
N GLU A 344 -1.90 0.62 -15.90
CA GLU A 344 -1.47 0.90 -17.26
C GLU A 344 0.05 1.01 -17.31
N PHE A 345 0.67 0.52 -18.37
CA PHE A 345 2.11 0.61 -18.52
C PHE A 345 2.53 0.66 -19.98
N LEU A 346 3.74 1.15 -20.20
CA LEU A 346 4.35 1.30 -21.49
C LEU A 346 5.24 0.12 -21.79
N ARG A 347 4.96 -0.55 -22.91
CA ARG A 347 5.75 -1.64 -23.46
C ARG A 347 5.97 -1.36 -24.94
N GLU A 348 7.23 -1.38 -25.39
CA GLU A 348 7.60 -1.16 -26.79
C GLU A 348 6.99 0.13 -27.41
N GLY A 349 6.81 1.16 -26.59
CA GLY A 349 6.26 2.45 -27.01
C GLY A 349 4.73 2.54 -27.02
N ARG A 350 4.01 1.44 -26.79
CA ARG A 350 2.54 1.39 -26.70
C ARG A 350 2.07 1.26 -25.26
N LEU A 351 0.84 1.69 -25.02
CA LEU A 351 0.20 1.62 -23.71
C LEU A 351 -0.60 0.32 -23.61
N GLU A 352 -0.38 -0.45 -22.55
CA GLU A 352 -1.05 -1.71 -22.27
C GLU A 352 -1.67 -1.66 -20.87
N ARG A 353 -2.69 -2.49 -20.63
CA ARG A 353 -3.32 -2.68 -19.32
C ARG A 353 -3.10 -4.11 -18.85
N ILE A 354 -2.76 -4.26 -17.58
CA ILE A 354 -2.64 -5.58 -16.93
C ILE A 354 -3.52 -5.62 -15.68
N TYR A 355 -4.22 -6.74 -15.50
CA TYR A 355 -5.00 -7.02 -14.30
C TYR A 355 -4.28 -8.05 -13.43
N PHE A 356 -4.31 -7.82 -12.13
CA PHE A 356 -3.67 -8.71 -11.17
C PHE A 356 -4.49 -8.86 -9.90
N LEU A 357 -4.27 -9.99 -9.23
CA LEU A 357 -4.87 -10.25 -7.92
C LEU A 357 -4.11 -9.44 -6.86
N LYS A 358 -4.82 -8.62 -6.09
CA LYS A 358 -4.21 -7.86 -4.99
C LYS A 358 -3.68 -8.86 -3.94
N PRO A 359 -2.41 -8.71 -3.49
CA PRO A 359 -1.85 -9.59 -2.47
C PRO A 359 -2.73 -9.63 -1.20
N PRO A 360 -3.01 -10.82 -0.62
CA PRO A 360 -3.89 -10.95 0.54
C PRO A 360 -3.45 -10.10 1.74
N SER A 361 -2.14 -9.99 1.95
CA SER A 361 -1.52 -9.16 3.00
C SER A 361 -1.83 -7.67 2.83
N CYS A 362 -1.88 -7.19 1.58
CA CYS A 362 -2.27 -5.82 1.28
C CYS A 362 -3.75 -5.60 1.58
N ILE A 363 -4.65 -6.48 1.12
CA ILE A 363 -6.10 -6.33 1.35
C ILE A 363 -6.44 -6.29 2.85
N ALA A 364 -5.88 -7.22 3.63
CA ALA A 364 -6.15 -7.34 5.07
C ALA A 364 -5.67 -6.11 5.86
N SER A 365 -4.53 -5.55 5.46
CA SER A 365 -3.86 -4.44 6.16
C SER A 365 -4.26 -3.06 5.64
N TYR A 366 -4.80 -2.95 4.42
CA TYR A 366 -5.06 -1.66 3.76
C TYR A 366 -5.98 -0.73 4.56
N ARG A 367 -6.96 -1.28 5.28
CA ARG A 367 -7.90 -0.51 6.11
C ARG A 367 -7.41 -0.23 7.54
N LYS A 368 -6.26 -0.79 7.94
CA LYS A 368 -5.72 -0.60 9.29
C LYS A 368 -5.25 0.82 9.51
N ARG A 369 -5.42 1.31 10.75
CA ARG A 369 -5.12 2.69 11.14
C ARG A 369 -3.66 3.05 10.90
N SER A 370 -2.72 2.21 11.34
CA SER A 370 -1.26 2.42 11.14
C SER A 370 -0.92 2.62 9.66
N VAL A 371 -1.33 1.69 8.82
CA VAL A 371 -1.11 1.72 7.36
C VAL A 371 -1.80 2.92 6.70
N ARG A 372 -3.00 3.30 7.16
CA ARG A 372 -3.70 4.52 6.67
C ARG A 372 -2.95 5.79 7.03
N GLU A 373 -2.45 5.91 8.25
CA GLU A 373 -1.62 7.05 8.68
C GLU A 373 -0.30 7.11 7.89
N SER A 374 0.35 5.96 7.71
CA SER A 374 1.59 5.83 6.92
C SER A 374 1.38 6.29 5.47
N ARG A 375 0.30 5.85 4.80
CA ARG A 375 -0.07 6.29 3.45
C ARG A 375 -0.39 7.77 3.35
N ALA A 376 -1.13 8.32 4.31
CA ALA A 376 -1.45 9.75 4.32
C ALA A 376 -0.18 10.59 4.46
N SER A 377 0.75 10.16 5.33
CA SER A 377 2.07 10.78 5.46
C SER A 377 2.92 10.64 4.19
N LEU A 378 2.86 9.49 3.52
CA LEU A 378 3.57 9.22 2.28
C LEU A 378 3.13 10.17 1.15
N LYS A 379 1.82 10.35 0.96
CA LYS A 379 1.24 11.27 -0.03
C LYS A 379 1.83 12.69 0.11
N TYR A 380 1.90 13.17 1.35
CA TYR A 380 2.50 14.48 1.64
C TYR A 380 4.00 14.50 1.29
N ARG A 381 4.76 13.50 1.74
CA ARG A 381 6.22 13.44 1.55
C ARG A 381 6.66 13.32 0.09
N ILE A 382 5.83 12.75 -0.78
CA ILE A 382 6.12 12.59 -2.21
C ILE A 382 5.95 13.91 -2.95
N ASN A 383 4.90 14.69 -2.61
CA ASN A 383 4.60 15.96 -3.26
C ASN A 383 5.51 17.11 -2.80
N CYS A 384 6.19 16.98 -1.66
CA CYS A 384 7.11 17.99 -1.16
C CYS A 384 8.45 17.99 -1.94
N ASN A 385 8.81 19.13 -2.52
CA ASN A 385 10.15 19.47 -3.04
C ASN A 385 10.63 18.69 -4.27
N LEU A 386 9.74 18.29 -5.17
CA LEU A 386 10.11 17.69 -6.44
C LEU A 386 9.31 18.34 -7.58
N ASP A 387 10.01 18.92 -8.55
CA ASP A 387 9.37 19.47 -9.75
C ASP A 387 9.25 18.40 -10.85
N ASN A 388 10.23 17.51 -10.94
CA ASN A 388 10.31 16.46 -11.95
C ASN A 388 9.44 15.25 -11.60
N HIS A 389 8.66 14.79 -12.58
CA HIS A 389 7.76 13.65 -12.45
C HIS A 389 8.48 12.31 -12.24
N SER A 390 9.58 12.05 -12.95
CA SER A 390 10.37 10.81 -12.81
C SER A 390 10.93 10.64 -11.38
N ASP A 391 11.45 11.72 -10.78
CA ASP A 391 11.98 11.69 -9.42
C ASP A 391 10.86 11.43 -8.39
N LYS A 392 9.65 11.96 -8.63
CA LYS A 392 8.46 11.66 -7.80
C LYS A 392 8.12 10.18 -7.85
N ILE A 393 8.13 9.58 -9.04
CA ILE A 393 7.85 8.15 -9.24
C ILE A 393 8.91 7.30 -8.53
N GLN A 394 10.20 7.58 -8.74
CA GLN A 394 11.28 6.82 -8.09
C GLN A 394 11.15 6.85 -6.58
N ARG A 395 10.90 8.04 -6.02
CA ARG A 395 10.70 8.21 -4.57
C ARG A 395 9.44 7.51 -4.09
N PHE A 396 8.36 7.57 -4.87
CA PHE A 396 7.11 6.88 -4.58
C PHE A 396 7.31 5.36 -4.52
N MET A 397 7.97 4.77 -5.51
CA MET A 397 8.25 3.34 -5.56
C MET A 397 9.12 2.90 -4.38
N PHE A 398 10.19 3.64 -4.08
CA PHE A 398 11.07 3.36 -2.94
C PHE A 398 10.35 3.44 -1.59
N LEU A 399 9.52 4.46 -1.37
CA LEU A 399 8.75 4.58 -0.13
C LEU A 399 7.56 3.60 -0.10
N GLY A 400 7.04 3.21 -1.26
CA GLY A 400 6.00 2.20 -1.44
C GLY A 400 6.45 0.80 -1.03
N GLU A 401 7.70 0.42 -1.32
CA GLU A 401 8.29 -0.84 -0.83
C GLU A 401 8.23 -0.93 0.70
N GLN A 402 8.58 0.14 1.39
CA GLN A 402 8.53 0.18 2.86
C GLN A 402 7.11 0.05 3.40
N LEU A 403 6.12 0.53 2.64
CA LEU A 403 4.72 0.38 2.97
C LEU A 403 4.24 -1.07 2.76
N LEU A 404 4.74 -1.77 1.75
CA LEU A 404 4.44 -3.20 1.55
C LEU A 404 4.99 -4.04 2.69
N ASP A 405 6.22 -3.76 3.13
CA ASP A 405 6.82 -4.41 4.30
C ASP A 405 5.98 -4.17 5.58
N GLU A 406 5.50 -2.93 5.75
CA GLU A 406 4.60 -2.58 6.86
C GLU A 406 3.28 -3.36 6.77
N MET A 407 2.65 -3.42 5.59
CA MET A 407 1.41 -4.18 5.37
C MET A 407 1.60 -5.68 5.63
N GLU A 408 2.73 -6.24 5.21
CA GLU A 408 3.04 -7.65 5.47
C GLU A 408 3.27 -7.91 6.96
N TYR A 409 4.01 -7.04 7.62
CA TYR A 409 4.22 -7.13 9.06
C TYR A 409 2.89 -7.07 9.83
N VAL A 410 2.01 -6.12 9.49
CA VAL A 410 0.69 -6.01 10.12
C VAL A 410 -0.16 -7.25 9.84
N SER A 411 -0.12 -7.79 8.60
CA SER A 411 -0.81 -9.04 8.26
C SER A 411 -0.28 -10.24 9.06
N ARG A 412 1.04 -10.34 9.28
CA ARG A 412 1.64 -11.38 10.14
C ARG A 412 1.26 -11.19 11.60
N LEU A 413 1.23 -9.94 12.07
CA LEU A 413 0.83 -9.61 13.43
C LEU A 413 -0.61 -10.07 13.70
N GLN A 414 -1.52 -9.94 12.71
CA GLN A 414 -2.90 -10.41 12.85
C GLN A 414 -3.04 -11.92 13.09
N ARG A 415 -2.10 -12.72 12.59
CA ARG A 415 -2.08 -14.18 12.80
C ARG A 415 -1.43 -14.57 14.15
N SER A 416 -0.68 -13.67 14.76
CA SER A 416 0.02 -13.92 16.01
C SER A 416 -0.91 -13.83 17.24
N ARG A 417 -0.57 -14.52 18.33
CA ARG A 417 -1.26 -14.40 19.63
C ARG A 417 -1.18 -12.97 20.22
N ILE A 418 -0.19 -12.19 19.81
CA ILE A 418 0.03 -10.80 20.24
C ILE A 418 -0.99 -9.84 19.60
N ASN A 419 -1.70 -10.27 18.55
CA ASN A 419 -2.77 -9.50 17.91
C ASN A 419 -3.84 -9.02 18.90
N TYR A 420 -4.12 -9.79 19.96
CA TYR A 420 -5.15 -9.44 20.92
C TYR A 420 -4.87 -8.06 21.55
N ILE A 421 -3.65 -7.84 22.05
CA ILE A 421 -3.26 -6.55 22.66
C ILE A 421 -3.13 -5.46 21.59
N ALA A 422 -2.52 -5.79 20.45
CA ALA A 422 -2.28 -4.86 19.36
C ALA A 422 -3.58 -4.32 18.74
N ARG A 423 -4.66 -5.11 18.74
CA ARG A 423 -5.97 -4.69 18.21
C ARG A 423 -6.59 -3.54 19.00
N TYR A 424 -6.36 -3.49 20.32
CA TYR A 424 -7.00 -2.53 21.22
C TYR A 424 -6.17 -1.27 21.47
N GLU A 425 -5.25 -0.90 20.57
CA GLU A 425 -4.40 0.30 20.74
C GLU A 425 -5.22 1.57 21.03
N LEU A 426 -6.30 1.80 20.29
CA LEU A 426 -7.11 3.01 20.44
C LEU A 426 -7.93 2.98 21.73
N GLU A 427 -8.51 1.84 22.06
CA GLU A 427 -9.25 1.63 23.29
C GLU A 427 -8.34 1.79 24.50
N LEU A 428 -7.10 1.28 24.46
CA LEU A 428 -6.09 1.48 25.51
C LEU A 428 -5.70 2.96 25.66
N MET A 429 -5.52 3.68 24.55
CA MET A 429 -5.30 5.13 24.59
C MET A 429 -6.49 5.86 25.22
N ASN A 430 -7.72 5.52 24.85
CA ASN A 430 -8.93 6.14 25.40
C ASN A 430 -9.09 5.85 26.89
N SER A 431 -8.91 4.60 27.31
CA SER A 431 -9.04 4.18 28.70
C SER A 431 -7.95 4.80 29.59
N THR A 432 -6.70 4.85 29.14
CA THR A 432 -5.60 5.50 29.91
C THR A 432 -5.85 6.99 30.10
N PHE A 433 -6.37 7.70 29.09
CA PHE A 433 -6.72 9.11 29.23
C PHE A 433 -7.94 9.33 30.12
N LEU A 434 -9.00 8.54 29.96
CA LEU A 434 -10.19 8.64 30.82
C LEU A 434 -9.82 8.39 32.30
N LEU A 435 -8.99 7.39 32.57
CA LEU A 435 -8.47 7.15 33.92
C LEU A 435 -7.63 8.32 34.42
N ALA A 436 -6.80 8.95 33.57
CA ALA A 436 -6.07 10.14 33.96
C ALA A 436 -7.01 11.29 34.37
N VAL A 437 -8.10 11.51 33.62
CA VAL A 437 -9.13 12.52 33.97
C VAL A 437 -9.78 12.19 35.31
N ILE A 438 -10.19 10.93 35.52
CA ILE A 438 -10.83 10.49 36.77
C ILE A 438 -9.88 10.63 37.97
N ILE A 439 -8.63 10.19 37.83
CA ILE A 439 -7.60 10.31 38.89
C ILE A 439 -7.40 11.78 39.26
N ASN A 440 -7.23 12.66 38.27
CA ASN A 440 -7.05 14.09 38.53
C ASN A 440 -8.30 14.74 39.16
N ALA A 441 -9.51 14.30 38.80
CA ALA A 441 -10.75 14.77 39.42
C ALA A 441 -10.87 14.32 40.89
N LEU A 442 -10.52 13.06 41.20
CA LEU A 442 -10.49 12.56 42.57
C LEU A 442 -9.40 13.24 43.41
N ASP A 443 -8.23 13.48 42.82
CA ASP A 443 -7.12 14.18 43.46
C ASP A 443 -7.46 15.65 43.75
N PHE A 444 -8.24 16.29 42.88
CA PHE A 444 -8.80 17.62 43.11
C PHE A 444 -9.78 17.63 44.30
N LEU A 445 -10.72 16.67 44.34
CA LEU A 445 -11.67 16.53 45.45
C LEU A 445 -10.95 16.27 46.79
N HIS A 446 -9.93 15.40 46.79
CA HIS A 446 -9.09 15.16 47.97
C HIS A 446 -8.33 16.42 48.43
N GLY A 447 -7.92 17.28 47.51
CA GLY A 447 -7.22 18.52 47.83
C GLY A 447 -8.11 19.69 48.28
N ALA A 448 -9.44 19.56 48.16
CA ALA A 448 -10.41 20.61 48.48
C ALA A 448 -10.92 20.57 49.92
N GLU A 449 -10.72 19.47 50.65
CA GLU A 449 -11.07 19.33 52.07
C GLU A 449 -9.88 19.68 52.99
N ASP A 450 -10.17 20.25 54.16
CA ASP A 450 -9.17 20.68 55.14
C ASP A 450 -8.28 19.51 55.60
N ARG A 451 -6.96 19.70 55.52
CA ARG A 451 -5.94 18.67 55.82
C ARG A 451 -5.84 18.29 57.30
N ASP A 452 -6.51 19.02 58.18
CA ASP A 452 -6.28 18.99 59.62
C ASP A 452 -7.22 18.04 60.38
N ASP A 453 -8.15 17.34 59.71
CA ASP A 453 -9.04 16.35 60.35
C ASP A 453 -8.68 14.89 59.96
N PRO A 454 -7.93 14.16 60.80
CA PRO A 454 -7.53 12.78 60.55
C PRO A 454 -8.68 11.75 60.62
N GLU A 455 -9.87 12.13 61.10
CA GLU A 455 -11.04 11.24 61.22
C GLU A 455 -12.01 11.32 60.02
N ASN A 456 -11.71 12.14 59.00
CA ASN A 456 -12.55 12.23 57.81
C ASN A 456 -12.39 10.98 56.91
N HIS A 457 -13.13 9.92 57.25
CA HIS A 457 -13.14 8.64 56.53
C HIS A 457 -13.41 8.78 55.02
N GLY A 458 -14.12 9.83 54.60
CA GLY A 458 -14.37 10.13 53.17
C GLY A 458 -13.09 10.49 52.41
N VAL A 459 -12.24 11.35 52.98
CA VAL A 459 -10.99 11.82 52.37
C VAL A 459 -10.01 10.67 52.14
N ASN A 460 -9.89 9.77 53.12
CA ASN A 460 -9.02 8.60 53.05
C ASN A 460 -9.53 7.56 52.03
N LEU A 461 -10.85 7.41 51.90
CA LEU A 461 -11.46 6.54 50.90
C LEU A 461 -11.18 7.06 49.47
N ILE A 462 -11.35 8.36 49.23
CA ILE A 462 -11.08 9.00 47.93
C ILE A 462 -9.60 8.81 47.54
N TYR A 463 -8.68 9.04 48.47
CA TYR A 463 -7.25 8.83 48.24
C TYR A 463 -6.93 7.37 47.88
N ASN A 464 -7.45 6.40 48.64
CA ASN A 464 -7.23 4.98 48.38
C ASN A 464 -7.79 4.52 47.01
N ILE A 465 -8.97 5.03 46.63
CA ILE A 465 -9.55 4.79 45.30
C ILE A 465 -8.65 5.40 44.21
N SER A 466 -8.17 6.63 44.39
CA SER A 466 -7.26 7.30 43.45
C SER A 466 -5.94 6.53 43.28
N VAL A 467 -5.38 5.98 44.36
CA VAL A 467 -4.17 5.12 44.31
C VAL A 467 -4.45 3.81 43.57
N ALA A 468 -5.58 3.16 43.83
CA ALA A 468 -5.96 1.92 43.12
C ALA A 468 -6.16 2.16 41.61
N LEU A 469 -6.80 3.27 41.24
CA LEU A 469 -6.95 3.67 39.84
C LEU A 469 -5.60 4.06 39.21
N GLY A 470 -4.68 4.65 39.98
CA GLY A 470 -3.30 4.92 39.56
C GLY A 470 -2.52 3.65 39.18
N LEU A 471 -2.70 2.56 39.91
CA LEU A 471 -2.11 1.26 39.58
C LEU A 471 -2.73 0.67 38.30
N ALA A 472 -4.06 0.75 38.16
CA ALA A 472 -4.73 0.33 36.93
C ALA A 472 -4.26 1.16 35.72
N HIS A 473 -4.09 2.47 35.89
CA HIS A 473 -3.54 3.38 34.88
C HIS A 473 -2.13 2.97 34.46
N LEU A 474 -1.26 2.61 35.40
CA LEU A 474 0.10 2.13 35.11
C LEU A 474 0.09 0.85 34.27
N VAL A 475 -0.72 -0.14 34.65
CA VAL A 475 -0.84 -1.41 33.89
C VAL A 475 -1.32 -1.16 32.47
N LEU A 476 -2.37 -0.35 32.31
CA LEU A 476 -2.88 -0.01 30.97
C LEU A 476 -1.89 0.83 30.16
N SER A 477 -1.07 1.67 30.80
CA SER A 477 -0.01 2.44 30.15
C SER A 477 1.12 1.55 29.61
N VAL A 478 1.46 0.48 30.33
CA VAL A 478 2.39 -0.56 29.83
C VAL A 478 1.78 -1.29 28.63
N LEU A 479 0.51 -1.70 28.71
CA LEU A 479 -0.18 -2.34 27.58
C LEU A 479 -0.30 -1.42 26.36
N ARG A 480 -0.56 -0.12 26.57
CA ARG A 480 -0.56 0.92 25.53
C ARG A 480 0.80 1.00 24.84
N LEU A 481 1.90 1.04 25.60
CA LEU A 481 3.26 1.09 25.06
C LEU A 481 3.57 -0.17 24.24
N LEU A 482 3.20 -1.35 24.74
CA LEU A 482 3.37 -2.62 24.02
C LEU A 482 2.54 -2.62 22.72
N ALA A 483 1.25 -2.30 22.78
CA ALA A 483 0.39 -2.24 21.59
C ALA A 483 0.96 -1.30 20.52
N TYR A 484 1.39 -0.10 20.92
CA TYR A 484 1.98 0.90 20.03
C TYR A 484 3.29 0.41 19.38
N THR A 485 4.21 -0.12 20.20
CA THR A 485 5.52 -0.60 19.72
C THR A 485 5.39 -1.77 18.77
N TYR A 486 4.44 -2.67 19.00
CA TYR A 486 4.14 -3.75 18.06
C TYR A 486 3.49 -3.23 16.79
N ASN A 487 2.39 -2.46 16.85
CA ASN A 487 1.69 -2.02 15.62
C ASN A 487 2.54 -1.17 14.67
N ARG A 488 3.54 -0.44 15.19
CA ARG A 488 4.41 0.45 14.41
C ARG A 488 5.86 -0.05 14.31
N GLY A 489 6.15 -1.24 14.83
CA GLY A 489 7.50 -1.78 14.93
C GLY A 489 8.23 -1.83 13.59
N MET A 490 7.58 -2.32 12.54
CA MET A 490 8.17 -2.39 11.19
C MET A 490 8.42 -1.01 10.59
N GLN A 491 7.48 -0.08 10.76
CA GLN A 491 7.63 1.29 10.29
C GLN A 491 8.86 1.96 10.95
N THR A 492 9.04 1.77 12.25
CA THR A 492 10.21 2.24 12.98
C THR A 492 11.48 1.61 12.45
N MET A 493 11.47 0.30 12.20
CA MET A 493 12.65 -0.38 11.70
C MET A 493 13.03 0.10 10.30
N ASN A 494 12.08 0.24 9.39
CA ASN A 494 12.33 0.77 8.04
C ASN A 494 12.89 2.20 8.10
N LYS A 495 12.33 3.08 8.94
CA LYS A 495 12.87 4.43 9.16
C LYS A 495 14.31 4.40 9.67
N PHE A 496 14.61 3.50 10.62
CA PHE A 496 15.95 3.33 11.16
C PHE A 496 16.92 2.81 10.08
N TYR A 497 16.59 1.72 9.38
CA TYR A 497 17.41 1.16 8.31
C TYR A 497 17.72 2.19 7.23
N ASN A 498 16.74 2.98 6.79
CA ASN A 498 16.96 4.04 5.81
C ASN A 498 17.82 5.18 6.32
N THR A 499 17.65 5.57 7.59
CA THR A 499 18.49 6.60 8.21
C THR A 499 19.96 6.14 8.23
N VAL A 500 20.20 4.88 8.59
CA VAL A 500 21.56 4.36 8.65
C VAL A 500 22.14 4.09 7.26
N ARG A 501 21.34 3.50 6.34
CA ARG A 501 21.74 3.19 4.95
C ARG A 501 22.00 4.44 4.13
N GLY A 502 21.15 5.46 4.26
CA GLY A 502 21.36 6.77 3.63
C GLY A 502 22.66 7.42 4.10
N GLN A 503 22.99 7.28 5.38
CA GLN A 503 24.29 7.72 5.92
C GLN A 503 25.47 6.89 5.43
N THR A 504 25.35 5.59 5.17
CA THR A 504 26.46 4.80 4.61
C THR A 504 26.70 5.09 3.13
N VAL A 505 25.64 5.33 2.34
CA VAL A 505 25.75 5.63 0.89
C VAL A 505 26.29 7.05 0.65
N LEU A 506 25.75 8.08 1.30
CA LEU A 506 26.26 9.47 1.19
C LEU A 506 27.74 9.58 1.60
N ASN A 507 28.15 8.79 2.61
CA ASN A 507 29.55 8.75 3.05
C ASN A 507 30.44 7.79 2.25
N ALA A 508 29.88 6.99 1.33
CA ALA A 508 30.63 6.16 0.38
C ALA A 508 30.86 6.91 -0.95
N LEU A 509 29.96 7.83 -1.30
CA LEU A 509 30.08 8.74 -2.45
C LEU A 509 31.01 9.93 -2.16
N ALA A 510 31.22 10.29 -0.90
CA ALA A 510 32.26 11.25 -0.51
C ALA A 510 33.66 10.62 -0.68
N ARG A 511 34.28 10.82 -1.85
CA ARG A 511 35.74 10.68 -2.00
C ARG A 511 36.41 11.76 -1.13
N PRO A 512 37.58 11.46 -0.51
CA PRO A 512 38.26 12.41 0.37
C PRO A 512 38.74 13.70 -0.34
N ASP A 513 38.75 13.75 -1.68
CA ASP A 513 39.41 14.82 -2.44
C ASP A 513 38.45 15.91 -2.98
N ASP A 514 37.13 15.75 -2.89
CA ASP A 514 36.15 16.69 -3.51
C ASP A 514 35.55 17.71 -2.53
N ILE A 515 36.14 17.94 -1.35
CA ILE A 515 35.71 19.03 -0.45
C ILE A 515 36.44 20.33 -0.81
N ILE A 516 36.17 20.84 -2.01
CA ILE A 516 36.27 22.27 -2.31
C ILE A 516 34.99 22.65 -3.03
N VAL A 517 33.94 22.96 -2.27
CA VAL A 517 32.83 23.77 -2.77
C VAL A 517 32.60 24.88 -1.76
N ASN A 518 33.25 26.01 -2.05
CA ASN A 518 32.72 27.32 -1.68
C ASN A 518 31.44 27.52 -2.49
N ASP A 519 30.28 27.26 -1.90
CA ASP A 519 29.04 27.89 -2.36
C ASP A 519 28.04 27.94 -1.18
N GLU A 520 27.86 29.15 -0.65
CA GLU A 520 26.92 29.48 0.43
C GLU A 520 25.46 29.60 -0.05
N SER A 521 25.12 29.17 -1.27
CA SER A 521 23.80 29.43 -1.84
C SER A 521 23.06 28.18 -2.34
N LYS A 522 22.61 27.31 -1.41
CA LYS A 522 21.39 26.44 -1.54
C LYS A 522 21.22 25.49 -0.34
N PRO A 523 20.15 25.60 0.47
CA PRO A 523 19.86 24.60 1.49
C PRO A 523 19.08 23.44 0.86
N ALA A 524 19.79 22.43 0.34
CA ALA A 524 19.19 21.12 0.07
C ALA A 524 19.10 20.32 1.38
N THR A 525 18.25 20.76 2.31
CA THR A 525 18.05 20.12 3.62
C THR A 525 16.59 20.11 4.05
N ALA A 526 15.94 18.95 3.96
CA ALA A 526 14.82 18.52 4.79
C ALA A 526 14.71 16.98 4.65
N CYS A 527 14.84 16.11 5.65
CA CYS A 527 14.76 16.21 7.10
C CYS A 527 15.72 15.21 7.75
N PHE A 528 16.62 15.67 8.63
CA PHE A 528 17.18 14.83 9.70
C PHE A 528 17.30 15.69 10.97
N PRO A 529 17.06 15.12 12.17
CA PRO A 529 17.00 15.89 13.39
C PRO A 529 18.38 16.47 13.74
N VAL A 530 18.37 17.78 13.93
CA VAL A 530 19.38 18.70 14.48
C VAL A 530 20.55 18.05 15.26
N PRO A 531 21.81 18.42 14.99
CA PRO A 531 22.93 18.06 15.85
C PRO A 531 22.90 18.88 17.15
N LEU A 532 22.94 18.20 18.29
CA LEU A 532 23.18 18.81 19.60
C LEU A 532 24.54 19.55 19.59
N LYS A 533 24.51 20.87 19.81
CA LYS A 533 25.69 21.73 19.99
C LYS A 533 26.13 21.70 21.46
N THR A 534 27.43 21.84 21.71
CA THR A 534 27.97 22.07 23.06
C THR A 534 27.92 23.55 23.43
N LYS A 535 28.17 23.88 24.71
CA LYS A 535 28.24 25.26 25.26
C LYS A 535 29.26 26.19 24.58
N SER A 536 30.09 25.70 23.63
CA SER A 536 31.04 26.51 22.86
C SER A 536 30.69 26.63 21.37
N GLY A 537 29.45 26.31 20.96
CA GLY A 537 28.99 26.49 19.58
C GLY A 537 29.57 25.50 18.57
N LYS A 538 30.47 24.60 18.98
CA LYS A 538 30.99 23.52 18.14
C LYS A 538 30.05 22.30 18.23
N PRO A 539 29.67 21.70 17.08
CA PRO A 539 28.93 20.43 17.09
C PRO A 539 29.77 19.36 17.79
N LEU A 540 29.15 18.52 18.62
CA LEU A 540 29.79 17.34 19.20
C LEU A 540 30.30 16.43 18.08
N ARG A 541 31.57 16.61 17.72
CA ARG A 541 32.28 15.73 16.78
C ARG A 541 32.63 14.44 17.51
N PHE A 542 31.68 13.51 17.59
CA PHE A 542 32.08 12.11 17.40
C PHE A 542 32.77 12.05 16.04
N SER A 543 34.01 11.58 15.98
CA SER A 543 34.72 11.45 14.71
C SER A 543 33.82 10.70 13.72
N SER A 544 33.77 11.14 12.47
CA SER A 544 32.97 10.51 11.42
C SER A 544 33.25 9.00 11.34
N ALA A 545 34.48 8.58 11.69
CA ALA A 545 34.87 7.18 11.81
C ALA A 545 34.22 6.44 12.99
N VAL A 546 34.04 7.08 14.16
CA VAL A 546 33.36 6.47 15.32
C VAL A 546 31.88 6.31 15.05
N ARG A 547 31.22 7.32 14.47
CA ARG A 547 29.82 7.22 14.06
C ARG A 547 29.62 6.17 12.97
N LYS A 548 30.56 6.06 12.02
CA LYS A 548 30.60 5.04 10.95
C LYS A 548 30.89 3.62 11.46
N ARG A 549 31.70 3.49 12.52
CA ARG A 549 31.96 2.19 13.17
C ARG A 549 30.77 1.77 14.01
N PHE A 550 30.20 2.68 14.78
CA PHE A 550 29.01 2.43 15.61
C PHE A 550 27.79 2.09 14.75
N SER A 551 27.54 2.84 13.67
CA SER A 551 26.41 2.58 12.77
C SER A 551 26.53 1.25 12.03
N ARG A 552 27.72 0.92 11.50
CA ARG A 552 27.99 -0.39 10.86
C ARG A 552 27.98 -1.54 11.86
N TRP A 553 28.49 -1.32 13.07
CA TRP A 553 28.43 -2.31 14.15
C TRP A 553 26.98 -2.59 14.56
N LEU A 554 26.17 -1.54 14.72
CA LEU A 554 24.76 -1.66 15.09
C LEU A 554 23.94 -2.31 13.96
N LEU A 555 24.16 -1.94 12.69
CA LEU A 555 23.54 -2.61 11.54
C LEU A 555 23.87 -4.10 11.50
N ARG A 556 25.15 -4.47 11.64
CA ARG A 556 25.57 -5.88 11.72
C ARG A 556 24.88 -6.61 12.87
N LYS A 557 24.60 -5.96 13.99
CA LYS A 557 23.89 -6.59 15.11
C LYS A 557 22.39 -6.75 14.83
N VAL A 558 21.76 -5.86 14.08
CA VAL A 558 20.32 -5.90 13.78
C VAL A 558 20.01 -6.81 12.58
N GLU A 559 20.87 -6.88 11.55
CA GLU A 559 20.70 -7.71 10.34
C GLU A 559 20.85 -9.22 10.61
N VAL A 560 21.67 -9.61 11.58
CA VAL A 560 21.93 -11.02 11.97
C VAL A 560 20.69 -11.82 12.43
N ALA A 561 19.53 -11.15 12.61
CA ALA A 561 18.27 -11.81 12.92
C ALA A 561 17.38 -12.11 11.71
N ASP A 562 17.62 -11.54 10.51
CA ASP A 562 16.87 -11.88 9.29
C ASP A 562 17.58 -12.93 8.43
N ASP A 563 18.90 -13.09 8.58
CA ASP A 563 19.62 -14.19 7.96
C ASP A 563 19.33 -15.51 8.68
N PHE A 564 18.56 -16.39 8.03
CA PHE A 564 18.44 -17.81 8.35
C PHE A 564 19.74 -18.59 8.06
N SER A 565 20.90 -17.94 8.15
CA SER A 565 22.18 -18.62 8.02
C SER A 565 22.34 -19.59 9.19
N PRO A 566 22.55 -20.89 8.93
CA PRO A 566 22.76 -21.88 9.98
C PRO A 566 24.01 -21.58 10.84
N ASN A 567 24.89 -20.68 10.37
CA ASN A 567 26.15 -20.31 11.00
C ASN A 567 26.03 -19.25 12.12
N VAL A 568 24.84 -18.71 12.40
CA VAL A 568 24.65 -17.71 13.46
C VAL A 568 24.43 -18.39 14.82
N SER A 569 25.16 -17.96 15.85
CA SER A 569 24.99 -18.49 17.21
C SER A 569 23.64 -18.09 17.85
N LYS A 570 23.11 -18.93 18.76
CA LYS A 570 21.87 -18.62 19.52
C LYS A 570 21.97 -17.31 20.31
N TRP A 571 23.15 -16.96 20.81
CA TRP A 571 23.39 -15.73 21.57
C TRP A 571 23.28 -14.48 20.68
N GLN A 572 23.90 -14.48 19.50
CA GLN A 572 23.81 -13.38 18.53
C GLN A 572 22.36 -13.12 18.09
N ARG A 573 21.54 -14.18 17.91
CA ARG A 573 20.10 -14.04 17.62
C ARG A 573 19.30 -13.42 18.77
N ARG A 574 19.69 -13.63 20.03
CA ARG A 574 19.04 -13.00 21.19
C ARG A 574 19.44 -11.53 21.30
N GLU A 575 20.71 -11.24 21.10
CA GLU A 575 21.25 -9.88 21.08
C GLU A 575 20.60 -9.03 19.98
N ALA A 576 20.48 -9.56 18.76
CA ALA A 576 19.82 -8.91 17.63
C ALA A 576 18.34 -8.57 17.93
N ARG A 577 17.60 -9.51 18.53
CA ARG A 577 16.22 -9.30 18.98
C ARG A 577 16.12 -8.23 20.07
N ALA A 578 17.06 -8.21 21.02
CA ALA A 578 17.11 -7.20 22.06
C ALA A 578 17.35 -5.79 21.49
N TRP A 579 18.26 -5.66 20.52
CA TRP A 579 18.50 -4.38 19.83
C TRP A 579 17.29 -3.92 19.00
N ARG A 580 16.62 -4.83 18.27
CA ARG A 580 15.36 -4.51 17.57
C ARG A 580 14.31 -3.97 18.53
N PHE A 581 14.10 -4.66 19.66
CA PHE A 581 13.17 -4.23 20.67
C PHE A 581 13.55 -2.87 21.28
N ALA A 582 14.83 -2.66 21.59
CA ALA A 582 15.32 -1.38 22.11
C ALA A 582 15.12 -0.22 21.12
N ILE A 583 15.35 -0.44 19.82
CA ILE A 583 15.11 0.57 18.77
C ILE A 583 13.61 0.88 18.67
N MET A 584 12.74 -0.14 18.69
CA MET A 584 11.29 0.04 18.72
C MET A 584 10.85 0.87 19.92
N LEU A 585 11.36 0.55 21.12
CA LEU A 585 11.08 1.28 22.35
C LEU A 585 11.52 2.75 22.23
N MET A 586 12.77 3.00 21.84
CA MET A 586 13.35 4.34 21.68
C MET A 586 12.62 5.22 20.66
N SER A 587 11.92 4.61 19.69
CA SER A 587 11.09 5.34 18.73
C SER A 587 9.77 5.85 19.33
N SER A 588 9.30 5.22 20.41
CA SER A 588 8.07 5.52 21.12
C SER A 588 8.27 6.55 22.24
N LYS A 589 8.99 7.64 21.95
CA LYS A 589 9.40 8.66 22.94
C LYS A 589 8.24 9.19 23.79
N TYR A 590 7.10 9.43 23.13
CA TYR A 590 5.91 9.96 23.78
C TYR A 590 5.27 8.98 24.77
N ASN A 591 5.02 7.72 24.37
CA ASN A 591 4.43 6.75 25.30
C ASN A 591 5.42 6.33 26.41
N ILE A 592 6.74 6.42 26.18
CA ILE A 592 7.73 6.26 27.26
C ILE A 592 7.60 7.39 28.27
N PHE A 593 7.52 8.64 27.80
CA PHE A 593 7.36 9.79 28.68
C PHE A 593 6.07 9.68 29.50
N TYR A 594 4.94 9.34 28.85
CA TYR A 594 3.67 9.08 29.51
C TYR A 594 3.78 7.97 30.58
N LEU A 595 4.39 6.84 30.24
CA LEU A 595 4.63 5.75 31.19
C LEU A 595 5.53 6.19 32.36
N SER A 596 6.56 7.00 32.10
CA SER A 596 7.48 7.48 33.13
C SER A 596 6.78 8.38 34.16
N ILE A 597 5.84 9.22 33.71
CA ILE A 597 5.00 10.04 34.60
C ILE A 597 4.10 9.12 35.45
N SER A 598 3.46 8.12 34.85
CA SER A 598 2.63 7.14 35.58
C SER A 598 3.44 6.34 36.60
N VAL A 599 4.66 5.92 36.27
CA VAL A 599 5.56 5.22 37.20
C VAL A 599 5.91 6.13 38.37
N LEU A 600 6.30 7.37 38.09
CA LEU A 600 6.68 8.34 39.12
C LEU A 600 5.50 8.68 40.04
N GLY A 601 4.31 8.92 39.50
CA GLY A 601 3.10 9.17 40.28
C GLY A 601 2.73 8.01 41.21
N ASN A 602 2.86 6.76 40.73
CA ASN A 602 2.64 5.57 41.57
C ASN A 602 3.75 5.35 42.61
N ALA A 603 5.01 5.66 42.28
CA ALA A 603 6.11 5.57 43.25
C ALA A 603 5.91 6.55 44.42
N LEU A 604 5.43 7.76 44.14
CA LEU A 604 5.13 8.75 45.18
C LEU A 604 3.96 8.35 46.09
N ALA A 605 3.04 7.50 45.62
CA ALA A 605 1.96 6.97 46.46
C ALA A 605 2.49 6.10 47.62
N LEU A 606 3.69 5.51 47.49
CA LEU A 606 4.35 4.73 48.55
C LEU A 606 4.80 5.59 49.73
N GLY A 607 4.99 6.90 49.52
CA GLY A 607 5.35 7.85 50.57
C GLY A 607 4.17 8.24 51.49
N GLY A 608 2.97 7.71 51.23
CA GLY A 608 1.76 8.00 51.99
C GLY A 608 1.19 9.41 51.74
N PRO A 609 0.23 9.86 52.57
CA PRO A 609 -0.50 11.12 52.38
C PRO A 609 0.40 12.38 52.33
N ALA A 610 1.57 12.34 52.98
CA ALA A 610 2.52 13.46 52.97
C ALA A 610 3.03 13.83 51.56
N TRP A 611 3.06 12.87 50.63
CA TRP A 611 3.49 13.07 49.24
C TRP A 611 2.32 13.31 48.27
N SER A 612 1.08 13.33 48.78
CA SER A 612 -0.14 13.52 47.99
C SER A 612 -0.09 14.78 47.09
N PRO A 613 0.35 15.97 47.56
CA PRO A 613 0.39 17.16 46.70
C PRO A 613 1.32 17.01 45.48
N ILE A 614 2.48 16.37 45.68
CA ILE A 614 3.47 16.16 44.62
C ILE A 614 2.97 15.06 43.67
N ARG A 615 2.38 13.98 44.19
CA ARG A 615 1.73 12.95 43.38
C ARG A 615 0.67 13.54 42.46
N ASN A 616 -0.23 14.36 43.00
CA ASN A 616 -1.32 14.98 42.26
C ASN A 616 -0.77 15.85 41.13
N ALA A 617 0.23 16.70 41.44
CA ALA A 617 0.92 17.51 40.44
C ALA A 617 1.52 16.67 39.29
N ILE A 618 2.08 15.50 39.58
CA ILE A 618 2.66 14.62 38.56
C ILE A 618 1.58 14.00 37.66
N PHE A 619 0.46 13.55 38.23
CA PHE A 619 -0.64 13.00 37.43
C PHE A 619 -1.33 14.04 36.54
N THR A 620 -1.25 15.35 36.85
CA THR A 620 -1.77 16.40 35.96
C THR A 620 -1.06 16.42 34.61
N PHE A 621 0.24 16.09 34.54
CA PHE A 621 0.98 16.04 33.28
C PHE A 621 0.47 14.96 32.32
N ASN A 622 -0.17 13.90 32.83
CA ASN A 622 -0.79 12.88 31.98
C ASN A 622 -2.03 13.43 31.23
N LEU A 623 -2.60 14.58 31.64
CA LEU A 623 -3.68 15.25 30.90
C LEU A 623 -3.18 15.93 29.62
N LEU A 624 -1.87 16.23 29.51
CA LEU A 624 -1.28 16.75 28.28
C LEU A 624 -1.42 15.79 27.08
N ASP A 625 -1.80 14.52 27.33
CA ASP A 625 -2.15 13.57 26.26
C ASP A 625 -3.25 14.09 25.34
N VAL A 626 -4.11 15.01 25.78
CA VAL A 626 -5.13 15.65 24.92
C VAL A 626 -4.50 16.31 23.69
N ALA A 627 -3.32 16.92 23.82
CA ALA A 627 -2.67 17.67 22.75
C ALA A 627 -2.20 16.78 21.58
N PHE A 628 -1.87 15.51 21.85
CA PHE A 628 -1.33 14.57 20.86
C PHE A 628 -2.37 13.62 20.29
N ARG A 629 -3.61 13.66 20.81
CA ARG A 629 -4.71 12.79 20.37
C ARG A 629 -5.44 13.40 19.18
N GLU A 630 -5.71 14.71 19.24
CA GLU A 630 -6.40 15.43 18.18
C GLU A 630 -5.43 15.98 17.14
N LYS A 631 -5.71 15.68 15.86
CA LYS A 631 -4.87 16.16 14.75
C LYS A 631 -4.82 17.68 14.66
N ALA A 632 -5.87 18.37 15.12
CA ALA A 632 -5.89 19.82 15.15
C ALA A 632 -4.88 20.37 16.17
N LEU A 633 -4.84 19.81 17.38
CA LEU A 633 -3.92 20.23 18.44
C LEU A 633 -2.47 19.86 18.13
N ASP A 634 -2.23 18.69 17.54
CA ASP A 634 -0.90 18.29 17.08
C ASP A 634 -0.33 19.26 16.03
N ARG A 635 -1.19 19.75 15.12
CA ARG A 635 -0.82 20.79 14.15
C ARG A 635 -0.51 22.14 14.82
N VAL A 636 -1.24 22.51 15.86
CA VAL A 636 -0.97 23.74 16.63
C VAL A 636 0.41 23.66 17.27
N LEU A 637 0.74 22.54 17.91
CA LEU A 637 2.08 22.33 18.49
C LEU A 637 3.16 22.29 17.40
N GLY A 638 2.87 21.63 16.28
CA GLY A 638 3.73 21.58 15.11
C GLY A 638 4.04 22.97 14.53
N ALA A 639 3.06 23.88 14.51
CA ALA A 639 3.24 25.25 14.05
C ALA A 639 4.27 26.01 14.89
N VAL A 640 4.17 25.94 16.21
CA VAL A 640 5.11 26.61 17.12
C VAL A 640 6.51 26.00 17.01
N LEU A 641 6.62 24.70 16.76
CA LEU A 641 7.90 24.00 16.68
C LEU A 641 8.56 24.05 15.29
N LEU A 642 7.83 24.46 14.24
CA LEU A 642 8.33 24.51 12.87
C LEU A 642 9.56 25.41 12.77
N ASN A 643 9.42 26.65 13.22
CA ASN A 643 10.45 27.68 13.21
C ASN A 643 11.14 27.83 14.58
N ARG A 644 11.33 26.71 15.29
CA ARG A 644 11.95 26.70 16.62
C ARG A 644 13.32 27.36 16.69
N GLN A 645 14.10 27.31 15.60
CA GLN A 645 15.42 27.95 15.56
C GLN A 645 15.28 29.47 15.58
N ALA A 646 14.40 30.04 14.75
CA ALA A 646 14.12 31.47 14.74
C ALA A 646 13.57 31.94 16.09
N LEU A 647 12.68 31.16 16.72
CA LEU A 647 12.17 31.46 18.07
C LEU A 647 13.28 31.46 19.13
N LEU A 648 14.18 30.46 19.12
CA LEU A 648 15.30 30.39 20.06
C LEU A 648 16.31 31.53 19.85
N GLU A 649 16.60 31.89 18.60
CA GLU A 649 17.49 33.01 18.26
C GLU A 649 16.87 34.34 18.67
N THR A 650 15.55 34.52 18.46
CA THR A 650 14.81 35.71 18.90
C THR A 650 14.75 35.80 20.43
N ALA A 651 14.55 34.67 21.12
CA ALA A 651 14.59 34.63 22.58
C ALA A 651 15.99 34.95 23.15
N LEU A 652 17.05 34.50 22.47
CA LEU A 652 18.43 34.85 22.82
C LEU A 652 18.68 36.36 22.63
N LEU A 653 18.23 36.92 21.50
CA LEU A 653 18.32 38.36 21.25
C LEU A 653 17.55 39.15 22.32
N ALA A 654 16.34 38.71 22.67
CA ALA A 654 15.55 39.33 23.73
C ALA A 654 16.27 39.27 25.08
N LEU A 655 16.88 38.13 25.42
CA LEU A 655 17.66 37.99 26.66
C LEU A 655 18.85 38.96 26.70
N VAL A 656 19.58 39.11 25.59
CA VAL A 656 20.71 40.05 25.50
C VAL A 656 20.25 41.50 25.63
N ILE A 657 19.20 41.90 24.92
CA ILE A 657 18.66 43.27 24.98
C ILE A 657 18.16 43.58 26.39
N MET A 658 17.43 42.66 27.01
CA MET A 658 16.93 42.81 28.38
C MET A 658 18.07 42.88 29.40
N PHE A 659 19.16 42.15 29.19
CA PHE A 659 20.36 42.25 30.03
C PHE A 659 21.05 43.61 29.90
N ILE A 660 21.10 44.19 28.70
CA ILE A 660 21.64 45.54 28.46
C ILE A 660 20.78 46.57 29.19
N TYR A 661 19.45 46.53 29.01
CA TYR A 661 18.53 47.43 29.73
C TYR A 661 18.62 47.23 31.25
N GLY A 662 18.76 45.99 31.71
CA GLY A 662 19.04 45.63 33.11
C GLY A 662 20.28 46.30 33.68
N SER A 663 21.38 46.24 32.92
CA SER A 663 22.65 46.82 33.33
C SER A 663 22.64 48.35 33.29
N LEU A 664 21.97 48.95 32.29
CA LEU A 664 21.80 50.40 32.18
C LEU A 664 20.90 50.95 33.29
N ALA A 665 19.81 50.26 33.60
CA ALA A 665 18.90 50.61 34.68
C ALA A 665 19.61 50.60 36.05
N TYR A 666 20.40 49.55 36.33
CA TYR A 666 21.20 49.48 37.56
C TYR A 666 22.26 50.59 37.64
N ALA A 667 22.92 50.91 36.52
CA ALA A 667 24.00 51.89 36.52
C ALA A 667 23.53 53.35 36.60
N LEU A 668 22.35 53.66 36.06
CA LEU A 668 21.89 55.04 35.87
C LEU A 668 20.62 55.40 36.65
N PHE A 669 19.77 54.43 36.96
CA PHE A 669 18.40 54.66 37.44
C PHE A 669 18.02 53.77 38.63
N ALA A 670 19.00 53.19 39.36
CA ALA A 670 18.72 52.27 40.46
C ALA A 670 17.87 52.91 41.57
N GLU A 671 18.11 54.18 41.88
CA GLU A 671 17.35 54.95 42.89
C GLU A 671 15.88 55.18 42.47
N ASP A 672 15.58 55.21 41.16
CA ASP A 672 14.22 55.44 40.66
C ASP A 672 13.32 54.19 40.79
N PHE A 673 13.87 53.04 41.18
CA PHE A 673 13.08 51.84 41.44
C PHE A 673 12.51 51.82 42.87
N GLU A 674 12.89 52.71 43.78
CA GLU A 674 12.38 52.72 45.15
C GLU A 674 10.98 53.36 45.24
N VAL A 675 9.92 52.53 45.13
CA VAL A 675 8.54 53.00 45.24
C VAL A 675 8.03 52.89 46.68
N ASN A 676 7.81 54.04 47.33
CA ASN A 676 6.93 54.26 48.50
C ASN A 676 6.93 53.17 49.60
N ASP A 677 8.01 53.05 50.39
CA ASP A 677 8.09 52.25 51.62
C ASP A 677 7.75 50.74 51.50
N GLU A 678 7.59 50.19 50.29
CA GLU A 678 7.51 48.75 50.07
C GLU A 678 8.92 48.15 49.98
N PRO A 679 9.32 47.26 50.90
CA PRO A 679 10.60 46.58 50.80
C PRO A 679 10.54 45.63 49.60
N ASP A 680 11.55 45.68 48.72
CA ASP A 680 11.80 44.76 47.59
C ASP A 680 11.27 45.15 46.18
N THR A 681 11.52 46.37 45.69
CA THR A 681 11.45 46.65 44.24
C THR A 681 12.63 46.04 43.45
N GLY A 682 13.58 45.43 44.16
CA GLY A 682 14.49 44.42 43.62
C GLY A 682 15.73 44.94 42.88
N CYS A 683 15.89 46.25 42.66
CA CYS A 683 17.06 46.82 41.97
C CYS A 683 18.25 47.19 42.89
N GLU A 684 18.37 46.57 44.08
CA GLU A 684 19.50 46.81 45.00
C GLU A 684 20.85 46.22 44.52
N SER A 685 20.78 45.16 43.70
CA SER A 685 21.95 44.51 43.10
C SER A 685 21.77 44.39 41.59
N LEU A 686 22.87 44.29 40.84
CA LEU A 686 22.81 44.11 39.38
C LEU A 686 21.96 42.89 39.00
N LEU A 687 22.10 41.78 39.72
CA LEU A 687 21.29 40.58 39.50
C LEU A 687 19.81 40.85 39.81
N GLY A 688 19.53 41.52 40.93
CA GLY A 688 18.18 41.91 41.31
C GLY A 688 17.52 42.78 40.24
N CYS A 689 18.22 43.82 39.76
CA CYS A 689 17.70 44.72 38.75
C CYS A 689 17.44 44.03 37.40
N ILE A 690 18.33 43.13 37.00
CA ILE A 690 18.11 42.27 35.82
C ILE A 690 16.87 41.41 36.02
N VAL A 691 16.72 40.74 37.17
CA VAL A 691 15.55 39.89 37.47
C VAL A 691 14.26 40.72 37.49
N THR A 692 14.27 41.91 38.11
CA THR A 692 13.15 42.87 38.09
C THR A 692 12.77 43.22 36.66
N ILE A 693 13.77 43.50 35.81
CA ILE A 693 13.53 43.84 34.41
C ILE A 693 12.96 42.67 33.60
N PHE A 694 13.49 41.45 33.78
CA PHE A 694 12.94 40.25 33.14
C PHE A 694 11.52 39.91 33.60
N ASN A 695 11.22 40.12 34.89
CA ASN A 695 9.93 39.77 35.47
C ASN A 695 8.85 40.79 35.08
N TYR A 696 9.03 42.06 35.43
CA TYR A 696 8.01 43.08 35.23
C TYR A 696 8.01 43.65 33.82
N GLY A 697 9.17 43.72 33.17
CA GLY A 697 9.31 44.37 31.87
C GLY A 697 8.63 43.64 30.71
N LEU A 698 8.50 42.32 30.79
CA LEU A 698 7.77 41.51 29.79
C LEU A 698 6.31 41.26 30.17
N ARG A 699 5.94 41.43 31.45
CA ARG A 699 4.60 41.10 31.97
C ARG A 699 3.65 42.30 31.99
N LEU A 700 4.18 43.50 32.16
CA LEU A 700 3.39 44.73 32.22
C LEU A 700 3.31 45.34 30.83
N ASP A 701 2.10 45.65 30.36
CA ASP A 701 1.86 46.20 29.02
C ASP A 701 2.57 47.56 28.82
N GLU A 702 2.73 48.35 29.88
CA GLU A 702 3.46 49.63 29.87
C GLU A 702 4.99 49.45 30.02
N GLY A 703 5.46 48.22 30.28
CA GLY A 703 6.85 47.89 30.53
C GLY A 703 7.38 48.36 31.89
N ILE A 704 8.70 48.49 32.00
CA ILE A 704 9.41 48.91 33.21
C ILE A 704 9.04 50.29 33.80
N PRO A 705 8.67 51.31 33.01
CA PRO A 705 8.32 52.62 33.56
C PRO A 705 7.22 52.58 34.62
N SER A 706 6.35 51.56 34.58
CA SER A 706 5.26 51.36 35.54
C SER A 706 5.71 50.91 36.94
N VAL A 707 6.95 50.42 37.07
CA VAL A 707 7.54 49.94 38.34
C VAL A 707 8.52 50.97 38.92
N MET A 708 8.87 52.00 38.17
CA MET A 708 9.74 53.08 38.64
C MET A 708 8.93 54.29 39.08
N GLU A 709 9.51 55.13 39.93
CA GLU A 709 8.91 56.40 40.32
C GLU A 709 8.74 57.31 39.08
N ARG A 710 7.64 58.07 39.06
CA ARG A 710 7.39 59.03 37.98
C ARG A 710 8.41 60.16 38.05
N PRO A 711 9.11 60.50 36.95
CA PRO A 711 10.05 61.60 36.94
C PRO A 711 9.35 62.92 37.26
N ARG A 712 9.97 63.77 38.10
CA ARG A 712 9.44 65.09 38.46
C ARG A 712 9.52 66.03 37.26
N ASN A 713 8.64 67.03 37.19
CA ASN A 713 8.57 68.02 36.10
C ASN A 713 9.76 69.02 36.05
N GLU A 714 10.92 68.67 36.60
CA GLU A 714 12.13 69.49 36.60
C GLU A 714 13.04 69.06 35.44
N PHE A 715 13.57 70.04 34.69
CA PHE A 715 14.46 69.79 33.56
C PHE A 715 15.88 69.49 34.02
N THR A 716 16.10 68.26 34.50
CA THR A 716 17.42 67.72 34.86
C THR A 716 17.90 66.72 33.81
N LEU A 717 19.23 66.57 33.67
CA LEU A 717 19.81 65.59 32.74
C LEU A 717 19.35 64.15 33.06
N HIS A 718 19.15 63.85 34.35
CA HIS A 718 18.61 62.58 34.86
C HIS A 718 17.19 62.32 34.34
N ASN A 719 16.27 63.27 34.54
CA ASN A 719 14.86 63.13 34.11
C ASN A 719 14.73 63.01 32.59
N VAL A 720 15.54 63.75 31.82
CA VAL A 720 15.57 63.63 30.36
C VAL A 720 16.11 62.26 29.93
N GLY A 721 17.19 61.79 30.57
CA GLY A 721 17.74 60.44 30.34
C GLY A 721 16.74 59.33 30.67
N ARG A 722 16.00 59.47 31.78
CA ARG A 722 14.94 58.57 32.23
C ARG A 722 13.81 58.45 31.20
N HIS A 723 13.31 59.57 30.69
CA HIS A 723 12.27 59.58 29.65
C HIS A 723 12.73 58.92 28.35
N ILE A 724 13.98 59.17 27.93
CA ILE A 724 14.54 58.52 26.74
C ILE A 724 14.63 57.00 26.94
N PHE A 725 15.08 56.56 28.12
CA PHE A 725 15.15 55.15 28.48
C PHE A 725 13.77 54.48 28.45
N ASP A 726 12.74 55.12 29.01
CA ASP A 726 11.38 54.58 29.05
C ASP A 726 10.78 54.41 27.65
N ILE A 727 10.92 55.44 26.81
CA ILE A 727 10.43 55.39 25.42
C ILE A 727 11.21 54.35 24.62
N SER A 728 12.54 54.29 24.77
CA SER A 728 13.36 53.32 24.04
C SER A 728 13.05 51.89 24.48
N TYR A 729 12.82 51.68 25.79
CA TYR A 729 12.43 50.39 26.34
C TYR A 729 11.08 49.93 25.76
N PHE A 730 10.07 50.79 25.81
CA PHE A 730 8.74 50.49 25.28
C PHE A 730 8.78 50.15 23.77
N VAL A 731 9.50 50.94 22.97
CA VAL A 731 9.60 50.69 21.53
C VAL A 731 10.38 49.40 21.24
N VAL A 732 11.56 49.22 21.85
CA VAL A 732 12.43 48.09 21.51
C VAL A 732 11.90 46.78 22.09
N VAL A 733 11.52 46.75 23.36
CA VAL A 733 11.15 45.51 24.05
C VAL A 733 9.67 45.19 23.86
N THR A 734 8.78 46.14 24.19
CA THR A 734 7.34 45.87 24.15
C THR A 734 6.82 45.84 22.71
N LEU A 735 7.14 46.85 21.89
CA LEU A 735 6.60 46.93 20.52
C LEU A 735 7.35 46.06 19.51
N LEU A 736 8.68 46.00 19.54
CA LEU A 736 9.43 45.23 18.54
C LEU A 736 9.62 43.76 18.96
N LEU A 737 10.20 43.48 20.13
CA LEU A 737 10.56 42.09 20.49
C LEU A 737 9.33 41.18 20.70
N LEU A 738 8.30 41.61 21.44
CA LEU A 738 7.10 40.77 21.66
C LEU A 738 6.32 40.52 20.36
N ASN A 739 6.14 41.57 19.54
CA ASN A 739 5.46 41.42 18.24
C ASN A 739 6.28 40.62 17.23
N MET A 740 7.61 40.62 17.31
CA MET A 740 8.46 39.76 16.48
C MET A 740 8.23 38.28 16.81
N VAL A 741 8.12 37.91 18.09
CA VAL A 741 7.80 36.53 18.50
C VAL A 741 6.43 36.11 17.99
N ALA A 742 5.40 36.95 18.16
CA ALA A 742 4.06 36.69 17.63
C ALA A 742 4.06 36.58 16.09
N GLY A 743 4.83 37.44 15.42
CA GLY A 743 5.00 37.43 13.96
C GLY A 743 5.59 36.11 13.45
N ILE A 744 6.64 35.59 14.08
CA ILE A 744 7.23 34.28 13.72
C ILE A 744 6.22 33.14 13.87
N ILE A 745 5.40 33.17 14.93
CA ILE A 745 4.37 32.15 15.16
C ILE A 745 3.27 32.25 14.08
N ILE A 746 2.80 33.45 13.76
CA ILE A 746 1.76 33.67 12.73
C ILE A 746 2.26 33.20 11.35
N ASP A 747 3.52 33.50 11.01
CA ASP A 747 4.13 33.05 9.75
C ASP A 747 4.19 31.52 9.68
N SER A 748 4.54 30.86 10.79
CA SER A 748 4.55 29.39 10.88
C SER A 748 3.15 28.79 10.63
N PHE A 749 2.09 29.43 11.13
CA PHE A 749 0.70 29.03 10.83
C PHE A 749 0.28 29.32 9.38
N ALA A 750 0.78 30.39 8.77
CA ALA A 750 0.55 30.68 7.36
C ALA A 750 1.19 29.60 6.48
N GLN A 751 2.46 29.27 6.73
CA GLN A 751 3.21 28.25 6.01
C GLN A 751 2.51 26.88 6.05
N LEU A 752 2.08 26.40 7.23
CA LEU A 752 1.39 25.10 7.32
C LEU A 752 0.06 25.06 6.55
N ARG A 753 -0.65 26.19 6.47
CA ARG A 753 -1.89 26.30 5.66
C ARG A 753 -1.55 26.26 4.18
N ASP A 754 -0.53 26.99 3.77
CA ASP A 754 -0.09 27.02 2.36
C ASP A 754 0.44 25.65 1.91
N ASP A 755 1.25 24.96 2.70
CA ASP A 755 1.74 23.61 2.41
C ASP A 755 0.59 22.61 2.21
N THR A 756 -0.42 22.69 3.08
CA THR A 756 -1.62 21.85 2.99
C THR A 756 -2.42 22.17 1.73
N ARG A 757 -2.57 23.46 1.41
CA ARG A 757 -3.27 23.93 0.20
C ARG A 757 -2.55 23.47 -1.07
N ILE A 758 -1.24 23.70 -1.17
CA ILE A 758 -0.41 23.33 -2.32
C ILE A 758 -0.49 21.83 -2.57
N THR A 759 -0.35 21.02 -1.51
CA THR A 759 -0.42 19.56 -1.63
C THR A 759 -1.79 19.09 -2.13
N ARG A 760 -2.87 19.73 -1.65
CA ARG A 760 -4.24 19.41 -2.06
C ARG A 760 -4.49 19.79 -3.51
N THR A 761 -4.17 21.02 -3.89
CA THR A 761 -4.34 21.51 -5.27
C THR A 761 -3.49 20.74 -6.27
N ALA A 762 -2.30 20.28 -5.88
CA ALA A 762 -1.45 19.45 -6.74
C ALA A 762 -2.06 18.06 -7.01
N MET A 763 -2.77 17.48 -6.04
CA MET A 763 -3.42 16.17 -6.19
C MET A 763 -4.77 16.27 -6.93
N GLU A 764 -5.49 17.38 -6.79
CA GLU A 764 -6.77 17.63 -7.46
C GLU A 764 -6.58 18.18 -8.89
N GLY A 765 -5.45 18.84 -9.17
CA GLY A 765 -5.19 19.47 -10.45
C GLY A 765 -4.57 18.57 -11.52
N ARG A 766 -3.87 17.48 -11.15
CA ARG A 766 -3.19 16.57 -12.09
C ARG A 766 -3.16 15.13 -11.58
N CYS A 767 -3.19 14.17 -12.50
CA CYS A 767 -2.98 12.77 -12.17
C CYS A 767 -1.53 12.53 -11.77
N PHE A 768 -1.29 11.89 -10.62
CA PHE A 768 0.04 11.60 -10.12
C PHE A 768 0.85 10.67 -11.05
N ILE A 769 0.17 9.73 -11.71
CA ILE A 769 0.79 8.72 -12.56
C ILE A 769 1.11 9.29 -13.94
N CYS A 770 0.11 9.72 -14.72
CA CYS A 770 0.36 10.23 -16.07
C CYS A 770 0.68 11.73 -16.18
N ASN A 771 0.57 12.50 -15.09
CA ASN A 771 0.86 13.93 -15.09
C ASN A 771 -0.01 14.78 -16.04
N ILE A 772 -1.20 14.28 -16.41
CA ILE A 772 -2.21 15.01 -17.19
C ILE A 772 -3.13 15.80 -16.24
N GLU A 773 -3.57 16.99 -16.67
CA GLU A 773 -4.45 17.88 -15.90
C GLU A 773 -5.88 17.33 -15.78
N SER A 774 -6.50 17.52 -14.61
CA SER A 774 -7.85 17.00 -14.32
C SER A 774 -8.90 17.48 -15.31
N GLY A 775 -8.80 18.75 -15.74
CA GLY A 775 -9.73 19.33 -16.72
C GLY A 775 -9.73 18.65 -18.09
N VAL A 776 -8.69 17.88 -18.45
CA VAL A 776 -8.69 17.09 -19.70
C VAL A 776 -9.62 15.89 -19.57
N PHE A 777 -9.56 15.20 -18.43
CA PHE A 777 -10.38 14.03 -18.13
C PHE A 777 -11.84 14.38 -17.91
N ASP A 778 -12.12 15.54 -17.30
CA ASP A 778 -13.49 16.02 -17.12
C ASP A 778 -14.17 16.41 -18.44
N GLN A 779 -13.39 16.65 -19.50
CA GLN A 779 -13.91 17.00 -20.83
C GLN A 779 -13.99 15.82 -21.79
N HIS A 780 -13.03 14.87 -21.71
CA HIS A 780 -12.84 13.83 -22.73
C HIS A 780 -12.92 12.40 -22.18
N SER A 781 -13.32 12.20 -20.91
CA SER A 781 -13.50 10.87 -20.30
C SER A 781 -14.61 10.89 -19.23
N GLU A 782 -14.81 9.78 -18.52
CA GLU A 782 -15.78 9.65 -17.41
C GLU A 782 -15.48 10.51 -16.15
N GLY A 783 -14.56 11.49 -16.24
CA GLY A 783 -14.12 12.35 -15.14
C GLY A 783 -12.75 12.01 -14.53
N PHE A 784 -12.17 12.97 -13.81
CA PHE A 784 -10.85 12.80 -13.18
C PHE A 784 -10.84 11.79 -12.02
N ASP A 785 -11.88 11.78 -11.18
CA ASP A 785 -11.93 10.90 -9.99
C ASP A 785 -12.06 9.43 -10.37
N THR A 786 -12.83 9.12 -11.42
CA THR A 786 -12.97 7.77 -11.99
C THR A 786 -11.65 7.29 -12.57
N HIS A 787 -10.94 8.13 -13.34
CA HIS A 787 -9.60 7.86 -13.85
C HIS A 787 -8.60 7.51 -12.74
N VAL A 788 -8.51 8.32 -11.68
CA VAL A 788 -7.58 8.07 -10.55
C VAL A 788 -7.97 6.81 -9.75
N ALA A 789 -9.25 6.48 -9.66
CA ALA A 789 -9.73 5.33 -8.90
C ALA A 789 -9.55 4.00 -9.66
N ARG A 790 -9.88 3.96 -10.95
CA ARG A 790 -9.94 2.76 -11.80
C ARG A 790 -8.68 2.55 -12.63
N ASP A 791 -8.23 3.58 -13.36
CA ASP A 791 -7.11 3.44 -14.29
C ASP A 791 -5.77 3.65 -13.59
N HIS A 792 -5.59 4.81 -12.95
CA HIS A 792 -4.31 5.28 -12.41
C HIS A 792 -4.31 5.29 -10.89
N ASN A 793 -4.75 4.19 -10.29
CA ASN A 793 -4.67 4.01 -8.85
C ASN A 793 -3.20 3.89 -8.42
N MET A 794 -2.68 4.96 -7.82
CA MET A 794 -1.28 5.03 -7.39
C MET A 794 -0.86 3.80 -6.56
N TRP A 795 -1.72 3.29 -5.68
CA TRP A 795 -1.37 2.15 -4.82
C TRP A 795 -1.29 0.82 -5.57
N ALA A 796 -1.99 0.68 -6.71
CA ALA A 796 -1.93 -0.53 -7.53
C ALA A 796 -0.51 -0.76 -8.09
N TYR A 797 0.20 0.30 -8.49
CA TYR A 797 1.60 0.23 -8.96
C TYR A 797 2.58 -0.27 -7.90
N VAL A 798 2.26 -0.07 -6.61
CA VAL A 798 3.07 -0.63 -5.52
C VAL A 798 2.65 -2.07 -5.23
N MET A 799 1.34 -2.37 -5.24
CA MET A 799 0.84 -3.72 -4.97
C MET A 799 1.24 -4.74 -6.04
N ILE A 800 1.30 -4.35 -7.31
CA ILE A 800 1.69 -5.27 -8.39
C ILE A 800 3.12 -5.78 -8.20
N LYS A 801 4.04 -4.93 -7.70
CA LYS A 801 5.40 -5.38 -7.39
C LYS A 801 5.39 -6.54 -6.41
N LYS A 802 4.57 -6.47 -5.36
CA LYS A 802 4.46 -7.58 -4.41
C LYS A 802 3.85 -8.82 -5.07
N TYR A 803 2.79 -8.66 -5.84
CA TYR A 803 2.15 -9.75 -6.58
C TYR A 803 3.15 -10.50 -7.47
N LEU A 804 3.96 -9.78 -8.26
CA LEU A 804 4.91 -10.37 -9.20
C LEU A 804 6.05 -11.13 -8.49
N PHE A 805 6.57 -10.60 -7.37
CA PHE A 805 7.69 -11.21 -6.65
C PHE A 805 7.27 -12.37 -5.72
N GLU A 806 5.97 -12.55 -5.45
CA GLU A 806 5.45 -13.72 -4.73
C GLU A 806 5.20 -14.93 -5.64
N ARG A 807 5.10 -14.73 -6.96
CA ARG A 807 4.89 -15.80 -7.95
C ARG A 807 6.21 -16.46 -8.37
N GLU A 808 6.11 -17.71 -8.81
CA GLU A 808 7.23 -18.41 -9.43
C GLU A 808 7.54 -17.82 -10.81
N ARG A 809 8.83 -17.72 -11.15
CA ARG A 809 9.27 -17.09 -12.40
C ARG A 809 8.77 -17.79 -13.67
N THR A 810 8.59 -19.11 -13.62
CA THR A 810 8.13 -19.93 -14.75
C THR A 810 6.65 -19.71 -15.07
N GLY A 811 5.84 -19.30 -14.10
CA GLY A 811 4.41 -19.03 -14.28
C GLY A 811 4.07 -17.56 -14.58
N LEU A 812 5.08 -16.72 -14.85
CA LEU A 812 4.87 -15.32 -15.20
C LEU A 812 4.48 -15.21 -16.67
N THR A 813 3.51 -14.34 -16.95
CA THR A 813 3.10 -14.05 -18.32
C THR A 813 4.07 -13.09 -19.02
N GLY A 814 3.88 -12.90 -20.32
CA GLY A 814 4.73 -12.02 -21.13
C GLY A 814 4.80 -10.57 -20.64
N GLN A 815 3.66 -10.01 -20.18
CA GLN A 815 3.62 -8.67 -19.59
C GLN A 815 4.23 -8.64 -18.19
N GLU A 816 3.94 -9.66 -17.37
CA GLU A 816 4.44 -9.78 -16.01
C GLU A 816 5.96 -9.86 -15.97
N LEU A 817 6.57 -10.68 -16.84
CA LEU A 817 8.02 -10.82 -16.94
C LEU A 817 8.68 -9.50 -17.38
N TYR A 818 8.04 -8.75 -18.29
CA TYR A 818 8.52 -7.41 -18.70
C TYR A 818 8.60 -6.46 -17.50
N LEU A 819 7.55 -6.43 -16.66
CA LEU A 819 7.51 -5.60 -15.46
C LEU A 819 8.53 -6.05 -14.41
N VAL A 820 8.69 -7.36 -14.18
CA VAL A 820 9.69 -7.91 -13.24
C VAL A 820 11.09 -7.43 -13.60
N ARG A 821 11.49 -7.53 -14.88
CA ARG A 821 12.80 -7.05 -15.33
C ARG A 821 13.01 -5.56 -15.02
N HIS A 822 12.00 -4.72 -15.29
CA HIS A 822 12.06 -3.29 -15.00
C HIS A 822 12.14 -2.99 -13.49
N PHE A 823 11.42 -3.75 -12.66
CA PHE A 823 11.50 -3.62 -11.21
C PHE A 823 12.86 -4.05 -10.65
N GLU A 824 13.50 -5.08 -11.22
CA GLU A 824 14.84 -5.53 -10.86
C GLU A 824 15.91 -4.51 -11.24
N GLU A 825 15.79 -3.92 -12.43
CA GLU A 825 16.67 -2.85 -12.93
C GLU A 825 16.45 -1.49 -12.24
N ARG A 826 15.39 -1.36 -11.42
CA ARG A 826 14.92 -0.10 -10.81
C ARG A 826 14.65 1.00 -11.84
N ASN A 827 14.20 0.59 -13.01
CA ASN A 827 13.84 1.47 -14.11
C ASN A 827 12.32 1.57 -14.20
N TYR A 828 11.75 2.75 -13.92
CA TYR A 828 10.30 2.96 -13.89
C TYR A 828 9.76 3.66 -15.14
N ASN A 829 10.50 3.66 -16.24
CA ASN A 829 10.09 4.30 -17.50
C ASN A 829 8.86 3.64 -18.15
N PHE A 830 8.48 2.44 -17.70
CA PHE A 830 7.21 1.81 -18.11
C PHE A 830 5.98 2.55 -17.54
N ILE A 831 6.13 3.39 -16.51
CA ILE A 831 4.98 4.13 -15.95
C ILE A 831 4.56 5.21 -16.96
N PRO A 832 3.26 5.32 -17.31
CA PRO A 832 2.79 6.27 -18.30
C PRO A 832 3.12 7.71 -17.90
N ASN A 833 3.59 8.51 -18.84
CA ASN A 833 3.81 9.95 -18.65
C ASN A 833 3.25 10.69 -19.87
N GLY A 834 2.26 11.55 -19.63
CA GLY A 834 1.50 12.27 -20.64
C GLY A 834 0.57 11.42 -21.49
N ARG A 835 0.26 10.18 -21.08
CA ARG A 835 -0.58 9.23 -21.82
C ARG A 835 -1.52 8.47 -20.89
N ALA A 836 -2.71 8.13 -21.37
CA ALA A 836 -3.71 7.31 -20.68
C ALA A 836 -4.60 6.60 -21.74
N LEU A 837 -5.04 5.36 -21.47
CA LEU A 837 -5.83 4.59 -22.47
C LEU A 837 -7.17 5.26 -22.77
N CYS A 838 -7.83 5.83 -21.75
CA CYS A 838 -9.09 6.56 -21.91
C CYS A 838 -8.97 7.82 -22.78
N LEU A 839 -7.76 8.26 -23.13
CA LEU A 839 -7.51 9.40 -24.02
C LEU A 839 -6.89 8.99 -25.37
N HIS A 840 -6.80 7.69 -25.66
CA HIS A 840 -6.13 7.18 -26.85
C HIS A 840 -6.78 7.66 -28.16
N GLY A 841 -8.11 7.71 -28.24
CA GLY A 841 -8.84 8.27 -29.39
C GLY A 841 -8.49 9.73 -29.68
N LEU A 842 -8.32 10.55 -28.63
CA LEU A 842 -7.89 11.95 -28.76
C LEU A 842 -6.44 12.06 -29.27
N GLU A 843 -5.53 11.20 -28.79
CA GLU A 843 -4.14 11.17 -29.28
C GLU A 843 -4.07 10.85 -30.78
N ASN A 844 -4.88 9.89 -31.24
CA ASN A 844 -4.94 9.50 -32.66
C ASN A 844 -5.43 10.66 -33.55
N ARG A 845 -6.44 11.43 -33.11
CA ARG A 845 -6.89 12.65 -33.82
C ARG A 845 -5.81 13.73 -33.91
N ILE A 846 -5.10 13.97 -32.80
CA ILE A 846 -4.01 14.97 -32.77
C ILE A 846 -2.84 14.55 -33.68
N GLN A 847 -2.48 13.27 -33.69
CA GLN A 847 -1.44 12.75 -34.57
C GLN A 847 -1.88 12.73 -36.05
N GLY A 848 -3.16 12.48 -36.33
CA GLY A 848 -3.75 12.58 -37.66
C GLY A 848 -3.68 14.00 -38.25
N LEU A 849 -3.93 15.02 -37.43
CA LEU A 849 -3.79 16.44 -37.80
C LEU A 849 -2.32 16.87 -38.00
N GLY A 850 -1.36 16.11 -37.46
CA GLY A 850 0.08 16.41 -37.49
C GLY A 850 0.86 15.82 -38.67
N ARG A 851 0.25 15.03 -39.57
CA ARG A 851 0.92 14.49 -40.76
C ARG A 851 1.04 15.54 -41.87
N GLN A 852 1.92 16.51 -41.69
CA GLN A 852 2.77 16.98 -42.80
C GLN A 852 4.16 16.34 -42.66
N PRO A 853 4.74 15.78 -43.73
CA PRO A 853 5.94 14.97 -43.62
C PRO A 853 7.18 15.85 -43.45
N GLY A 854 7.79 15.78 -42.26
CA GLY A 854 9.17 16.22 -42.06
C GLY A 854 9.45 16.85 -40.70
N SER A 855 9.72 16.03 -39.68
CA SER A 855 10.95 16.16 -38.85
C SER A 855 10.91 15.16 -37.69
N MET A 856 12.11 14.70 -37.32
CA MET A 856 12.41 13.64 -36.38
C MET A 856 11.85 13.81 -34.96
N ALA A 857 11.55 12.65 -34.38
CA ALA A 857 11.54 12.28 -32.96
C ALA A 857 12.04 13.34 -31.97
N ASN A 858 11.14 13.87 -31.14
CA ASN A 858 11.51 14.45 -29.86
C ASN A 858 10.39 14.26 -28.83
N SER A 859 10.69 13.58 -27.73
CA SER A 859 9.75 13.15 -26.67
C SER A 859 9.15 14.29 -25.83
N ASN A 860 9.33 15.55 -26.25
CA ASN A 860 8.86 16.76 -25.56
C ASN A 860 7.81 17.54 -26.36
N TYR A 861 7.28 17.00 -27.46
CA TYR A 861 6.32 17.69 -28.31
C TYR A 861 4.88 17.66 -27.77
N HIS A 862 4.49 16.58 -27.05
CA HIS A 862 3.13 16.42 -26.54
C HIS A 862 2.77 17.42 -25.44
N SER A 863 3.68 17.79 -24.53
CA SER A 863 3.37 18.76 -23.45
C SER A 863 3.15 20.19 -23.97
N ARG A 864 3.60 20.51 -25.19
CA ARG A 864 3.45 21.85 -25.81
C ARG A 864 2.26 21.95 -26.76
N LEU A 865 1.65 20.84 -27.16
CA LEU A 865 0.45 20.86 -28.00
C LEU A 865 -0.84 21.00 -27.17
N TYR A 866 -0.91 20.36 -26.00
CA TYR A 866 -2.06 20.52 -25.10
C TYR A 866 -2.23 21.95 -24.58
N SER A 867 -1.15 22.74 -24.48
CA SER A 867 -1.24 24.16 -24.13
C SER A 867 -1.76 25.06 -25.26
N ARG A 868 -1.84 24.57 -26.52
CA ARG A 868 -2.33 25.32 -27.68
C ARG A 868 -3.82 25.09 -28.00
N LEU A 869 -4.48 24.14 -27.32
CA LEU A 869 -5.90 23.83 -27.51
C LEU A 869 -6.86 24.63 -26.60
N HIS A 870 -6.39 25.74 -26.01
CA HIS A 870 -7.25 26.67 -25.25
C HIS A 870 -7.73 27.85 -26.10
N PRO A 871 -9.01 27.92 -26.52
CA PRO A 871 -9.64 29.17 -26.93
C PRO A 871 -10.42 29.79 -25.75
N ARG A 872 -9.83 29.94 -24.56
CA ARG A 872 -10.48 30.63 -23.42
C ARG A 872 -9.59 31.54 -22.57
N ALA A 873 -8.51 32.07 -23.14
CA ALA A 873 -7.69 33.09 -22.47
C ALA A 873 -8.02 34.56 -22.87
N HIS A 874 -9.07 34.82 -23.67
CA HIS A 874 -9.34 36.17 -24.22
C HIS A 874 -10.64 36.87 -23.77
N ILE A 875 -11.45 36.29 -22.87
CA ILE A 875 -12.73 36.89 -22.40
C ILE A 875 -12.70 37.28 -20.90
N ALA A 876 -11.52 37.44 -20.29
CA ALA A 876 -11.38 37.95 -18.92
C ALA A 876 -10.66 39.31 -18.86
N ARG A 877 -10.92 40.20 -19.83
CA ARG A 877 -10.40 41.58 -19.86
C ARG A 877 -11.43 42.65 -20.24
N LYS A 878 -12.72 42.36 -20.09
CA LYS A 878 -13.81 43.33 -20.35
C LYS A 878 -14.85 43.46 -19.24
N TYR A 879 -14.56 42.94 -18.05
CA TYR A 879 -15.30 43.21 -16.81
C TYR A 879 -14.33 43.49 -15.67
N LEU A 880 -13.50 44.51 -15.88
CA LEU A 880 -12.83 45.32 -14.87
C LEU A 880 -13.21 46.77 -15.19
#